data_AF-A0A1S1NIB7-F1
#
_entry.id   AF-A0A1S1NIB7-F1
#
_cell.length_a   1.000
_cell.length_b   1.000
_cell.length_c   1.000
_cell.angle_alpha   90.00
_cell.angle_beta   90.00
_cell.angle_gamma   90.00
#
_symmetry.space_group_name_H-M   'P 1'
#
loop_
_entity.id
_entity.type
_entity.pdbx_description
1 polymer ?
#
loop_
_entity_poly.entity_id
_entity_poly.type
_entity_poly.pdbx_seq_one_letter_code
_entity_poly.pdbx_strand_id
1 'polypeptide(L)'
;MADVAETFEAAKTLEALLTERGPLRKDELAELLRDADVPDPDTVLRGDQFELHCPVGELVDERFAWLPALLAGRVFTHRLGADELTHDLLLTTPDLDPITGLCMHPQYQRLADGSAVQLAVADYDDELLEERNIPFELIDSSPALLLAPGTLAALGVGVGDLIGVRLSADGLVVEPVAAPGDGAVAGARLAATLTADESDFFDAAAWTACSQDPALFTEPLPPLSEIADAGGLVRRDAWLAPAGFDFGREDVNRDCARMAERHDLDDDEAFMLYALLRLHENMERELAATDAEEPEPLAAPDEALAAADAGAADPEEAPDLLAELGAALADPRLADALAEETDGSGALGAAALGMFAEVLEAKVPPAARVACRWLRAVALERTGDVAAAERELLAAEAMDVDWPLPLLDLARFASDRGDAEHGLALLHRAEAPPDHPLVQLLQRYRIEPRGDLGRNEPCWCGSGRKYKKCHLGREELPLAERVAWLYTKAGHYMLLDAGWNESLMAVALERARYADPDESTADALAEAMTYPLVIDAVLFEGGAFAEFLATRGSLLPDDERALAEQWLQTDRSVFEIEQVNGASVRVRDVRTDDVHDVPQPDLGRRLKPGQLVCARVVPAGDAMAWLGGLEAVDPDDRDALIALLDSDPDAATLVAEMSG
;
A
#
# COMPACT_ATOMS: atom_id res chain seq x y z
N MET A 1 17.02 17.77 -10.64
CA MET A 1 18.03 18.75 -10.11
C MET A 1 17.47 20.17 -10.01
N ALA A 2 16.43 20.53 -10.78
CA ALA A 2 15.71 21.80 -10.64
C ALA A 2 14.84 21.83 -9.36
N ASP A 3 14.19 20.71 -9.04
CA ASP A 3 13.31 20.56 -7.87
C ASP A 3 14.02 20.86 -6.53
N VAL A 4 15.17 20.22 -6.26
CA VAL A 4 15.97 20.44 -5.04
C VAL A 4 16.42 21.90 -4.84
N ALA A 5 16.67 22.64 -5.93
CA ALA A 5 17.07 24.04 -5.84
C ALA A 5 15.88 24.96 -5.53
N GLU A 6 14.69 24.63 -6.05
CA GLU A 6 13.44 25.33 -5.76
C GLU A 6 12.96 25.05 -4.33
N THR A 7 13.03 23.79 -3.86
CA THR A 7 12.77 23.43 -2.45
C THR A 7 13.69 24.19 -1.48
N PHE A 8 14.97 24.37 -1.83
CA PHE A 8 15.94 25.05 -0.97
C PHE A 8 15.74 26.57 -0.87
N GLU A 9 15.33 27.24 -1.96
CA GLU A 9 14.94 28.66 -1.94
C GLU A 9 13.62 28.86 -1.17
N ALA A 10 12.66 27.94 -1.33
CA ALA A 10 11.42 27.94 -0.57
C ALA A 10 11.67 27.78 0.94
N ALA A 11 12.53 26.83 1.35
CA ALA A 11 12.88 26.59 2.75
C ALA A 11 13.48 27.83 3.44
N LYS A 12 14.40 28.55 2.76
CA LYS A 12 14.97 29.80 3.29
C LYS A 12 13.93 30.91 3.42
N THR A 13 13.01 30.98 2.46
CA THR A 13 11.94 31.98 2.48
C THR A 13 10.97 31.68 3.62
N LEU A 14 10.60 30.41 3.82
CA LEU A 14 9.79 29.94 4.94
C LEU A 14 10.45 30.22 6.28
N GLU A 15 11.75 29.90 6.43
CA GLU A 15 12.54 30.24 7.62
C GLU A 15 12.42 31.73 7.96
N ALA A 16 12.67 32.60 6.97
CA ALA A 16 12.61 34.04 7.17
C ALA A 16 11.21 34.53 7.57
N LEU A 17 10.18 34.07 6.87
CA LEU A 17 8.78 34.46 7.13
C LEU A 17 8.31 34.03 8.52
N LEU A 18 8.51 32.76 8.86
CA LEU A 18 8.04 32.18 10.13
C LEU A 18 8.86 32.67 11.33
N THR A 19 10.14 33.00 11.13
CA THR A 19 10.97 33.61 12.18
C THR A 19 10.62 35.08 12.42
N GLU A 20 10.29 35.85 11.36
CA GLU A 20 9.95 37.27 11.48
C GLU A 20 8.52 37.50 11.98
N ARG A 21 7.56 36.76 11.42
CA ARG A 21 6.13 36.97 11.67
C ARG A 21 5.54 36.04 12.73
N GLY A 22 6.27 35.02 13.14
CA GLY A 22 5.77 33.96 14.00
C GLY A 22 4.91 32.95 13.24
N PRO A 23 4.15 32.10 13.95
CA PRO A 23 3.35 31.05 13.32
C PRO A 23 2.22 31.60 12.46
N LEU A 24 2.05 31.03 11.26
CA LEU A 24 1.09 31.48 10.23
C LEU A 24 0.29 30.31 9.67
N ARG A 25 -0.95 30.55 9.23
CA ARG A 25 -1.74 29.51 8.54
C ARG A 25 -1.21 29.22 7.15
N LYS A 26 -1.51 28.03 6.65
CA LYS A 26 -1.11 27.56 5.31
C LYS A 26 -1.52 28.53 4.19
N ASP A 27 -2.74 29.04 4.21
CA ASP A 27 -3.24 30.01 3.22
C ASP A 27 -2.44 31.33 3.24
N GLU A 28 -2.08 31.79 4.44
CA GLU A 28 -1.28 33.01 4.61
C GLU A 28 0.17 32.80 4.13
N LEU A 29 0.75 31.63 4.39
CA LEU A 29 2.06 31.24 3.86
C LEU A 29 2.03 31.19 2.34
N ALA A 30 1.00 30.60 1.73
CA ALA A 30 0.86 30.55 0.27
C ALA A 30 0.82 31.96 -0.33
N GLU A 31 0.10 32.90 0.30
CA GLU A 31 0.08 34.31 -0.12
C GLU A 31 1.46 34.98 -0.02
N LEU A 32 2.16 34.79 1.10
CA LEU A 32 3.47 35.41 1.34
C LEU A 32 4.57 34.83 0.45
N LEU A 33 4.52 33.54 0.14
CA LEU A 33 5.44 32.91 -0.80
C LEU A 33 5.21 33.41 -2.23
N ARG A 34 3.95 33.63 -2.64
CA ARG A 34 3.63 34.28 -3.92
C ARG A 34 4.20 35.70 -3.98
N ASP A 35 4.07 36.47 -2.90
CA ASP A 35 4.62 37.82 -2.80
C ASP A 35 6.16 37.85 -2.79
N ALA A 36 6.80 36.74 -2.40
CA ALA A 36 8.25 36.55 -2.41
C ALA A 36 8.81 35.98 -3.73
N ASP A 37 7.98 35.90 -4.79
CA ASP A 37 8.33 35.34 -6.10
C ASP A 37 8.77 33.86 -6.06
N VAL A 38 8.30 33.08 -5.06
CA VAL A 38 8.53 31.62 -5.03
C VAL A 38 7.61 30.95 -6.06
N PRO A 39 8.14 30.12 -6.99
CA PRO A 39 7.32 29.41 -7.97
C PRO A 39 6.44 28.35 -7.30
N ASP A 40 5.20 28.25 -7.77
CA ASP A 40 4.19 27.26 -7.36
C ASP A 40 4.09 26.97 -5.84
N PRO A 41 3.75 27.97 -5.01
CA PRO A 41 3.69 27.80 -3.57
C PRO A 41 2.64 26.80 -3.09
N ASP A 42 1.62 26.51 -3.89
CA ASP A 42 0.62 25.51 -3.56
C ASP A 42 1.21 24.09 -3.64
N THR A 43 2.19 23.86 -4.53
CA THR A 43 2.97 22.61 -4.58
C THR A 43 3.99 22.56 -3.46
N VAL A 44 4.69 23.67 -3.18
CA VAL A 44 5.63 23.76 -2.04
C VAL A 44 4.94 23.45 -0.72
N LEU A 45 3.67 23.83 -0.55
CA LEU A 45 2.91 23.60 0.67
C LEU A 45 2.01 22.34 0.57
N ARG A 46 2.12 21.51 -0.47
CA ARG A 46 1.19 20.40 -0.68
C ARG A 46 1.45 19.25 0.31
N GLY A 47 0.37 18.82 1.00
CA GLY A 47 0.39 17.68 1.93
C GLY A 47 1.49 17.79 3.00
N ASP A 48 1.99 16.64 3.45
CA ASP A 48 3.04 16.50 4.47
C ASP A 48 4.46 16.69 3.88
N GLN A 49 4.56 16.89 2.56
CA GLN A 49 5.84 16.92 1.83
C GLN A 49 6.76 18.07 2.30
N PHE A 50 6.18 19.20 2.73
CA PHE A 50 7.00 20.33 3.17
C PHE A 50 7.49 20.19 4.60
N GLU A 51 6.77 19.47 5.47
CA GLU A 51 7.22 19.08 6.82
C GLU A 51 8.36 18.06 6.74
N LEU A 52 8.35 17.19 5.72
CA LEU A 52 9.47 16.28 5.42
C LEU A 52 10.75 17.03 5.01
N HIS A 53 10.62 18.16 4.32
CA HIS A 53 11.76 18.88 3.74
C HIS A 53 12.21 20.11 4.55
N CYS A 54 11.34 20.68 5.37
CA CYS A 54 11.61 21.87 6.17
C CYS A 54 11.29 21.59 7.66
N PRO A 55 12.11 22.08 8.61
CA PRO A 55 11.86 21.92 10.04
C PRO A 55 10.75 22.86 10.53
N VAL A 56 9.55 22.63 10.03
CA VAL A 56 8.31 23.29 10.45
C VAL A 56 7.45 22.30 11.21
N GLY A 57 6.60 22.80 12.10
CA GLY A 57 5.65 21.97 12.83
C GLY A 57 4.29 22.67 12.89
N GLU A 58 3.25 21.88 12.66
CA GLU A 58 1.87 22.34 12.79
C GLU A 58 1.50 22.50 14.28
N LEU A 59 0.89 23.64 14.59
CA LEU A 59 0.30 23.94 15.90
C LEU A 59 -1.14 23.43 15.92
N VAL A 60 -1.69 23.22 17.12
CA VAL A 60 -3.10 22.81 17.33
C VAL A 60 -4.11 23.75 16.66
N ASP A 61 -3.74 25.02 16.43
CA ASP A 61 -4.59 26.00 15.75
C ASP A 61 -4.35 26.15 14.23
N GLU A 62 -3.77 25.11 13.62
CA GLU A 62 -3.49 24.95 12.17
C GLU A 62 -2.48 25.97 11.62
N ARG A 63 -1.67 26.56 12.51
CA ARG A 63 -0.58 27.46 12.14
C ARG A 63 0.74 26.69 12.12
N PHE A 64 1.60 27.01 11.18
CA PHE A 64 2.93 26.41 11.09
C PHE A 64 3.96 27.29 11.77
N ALA A 65 4.86 26.70 12.55
CA ALA A 65 5.97 27.39 13.20
C ALA A 65 7.32 26.88 12.69
N TRP A 66 8.32 27.76 12.61
CA TRP A 66 9.71 27.34 12.35
C TRP A 66 10.31 26.74 13.62
N LEU A 67 10.39 25.40 13.68
CA LEU A 67 10.78 24.66 14.87
C LEU A 67 12.16 25.05 15.42
N PRO A 68 13.21 25.28 14.61
CA PRO A 68 14.51 25.67 15.13
C PRO A 68 14.48 26.98 15.92
N ALA A 69 13.69 27.97 15.47
CA ALA A 69 13.52 29.23 16.18
C ALA A 69 12.62 29.06 17.40
N LEU A 70 11.55 28.27 17.28
CA LEU A 70 10.62 28.00 18.38
C LEU A 70 11.26 27.19 19.51
N LEU A 71 12.19 26.28 19.22
CA LEU A 71 12.78 25.35 20.19
C LEU A 71 14.14 25.81 20.71
N ALA A 72 14.76 26.81 20.07
CA ALA A 72 16.05 27.35 20.49
C ALA A 72 16.05 27.72 21.99
N GLY A 73 16.97 27.11 22.74
CA GLY A 73 17.14 27.37 24.18
C GLY A 73 16.08 26.75 25.10
N ARG A 74 15.15 25.94 24.58
CA ARG A 74 14.20 25.17 25.40
C ARG A 74 14.77 23.78 25.74
N VAL A 75 14.42 23.28 26.92
CA VAL A 75 14.88 22.01 27.47
C VAL A 75 13.68 21.12 27.75
N PHE A 76 13.58 20.01 27.02
CA PHE A 76 12.62 18.94 27.28
C PHE A 76 13.30 17.85 28.10
N THR A 77 12.59 17.27 29.08
CA THR A 77 13.20 16.32 30.00
C THR A 77 12.53 14.95 29.91
N HIS A 78 13.33 13.91 30.12
CA HIS A 78 12.87 12.52 30.13
C HIS A 78 13.47 11.77 31.32
N ARG A 79 12.71 10.79 31.84
CA ARG A 79 13.11 9.99 33.00
C ARG A 79 13.62 8.63 32.56
N LEU A 80 14.90 8.36 32.80
CA LEU A 80 15.56 7.18 32.26
C LEU A 80 15.08 5.85 32.87
N GLY A 81 14.78 4.91 31.99
CA GLY A 81 14.57 3.48 32.27
C GLY A 81 15.87 2.68 32.29
N ALA A 82 15.74 1.37 32.56
CA ALA A 82 16.88 0.45 32.59
C ALA A 82 17.38 0.07 31.19
N ASP A 83 16.45 -0.10 30.25
CA ASP A 83 16.75 -0.52 28.88
C ASP A 83 17.42 0.62 28.09
N GLU A 84 16.95 1.86 28.27
CA GLU A 84 17.58 3.07 27.72
C GLU A 84 19.07 3.19 28.11
N LEU A 85 19.39 2.95 29.38
CA LEU A 85 20.78 2.93 29.87
C LEU A 85 21.59 1.76 29.32
N THR A 86 20.94 0.63 29.05
CA THR A 86 21.61 -0.57 28.54
C THR A 86 21.99 -0.40 27.08
N HIS A 87 21.14 0.26 26.31
CA HIS A 87 21.28 0.38 24.85
C HIS A 87 21.78 1.76 24.39
N ASP A 88 21.99 2.72 25.30
CA ASP A 88 22.32 4.12 25.00
C ASP A 88 21.34 4.71 23.97
N LEU A 89 20.06 4.68 24.33
CA LEU A 89 18.96 5.29 23.58
C LEU A 89 18.04 6.08 24.52
N LEU A 90 17.25 6.98 23.96
CA LEU A 90 16.20 7.71 24.66
C LEU A 90 14.86 7.42 24.00
N LEU A 91 13.88 6.94 24.76
CA LEU A 91 12.50 6.84 24.29
C LEU A 91 11.95 8.26 24.15
N THR A 92 11.41 8.60 22.97
CA THR A 92 11.03 9.99 22.70
C THR A 92 9.62 10.30 23.11
N THR A 93 8.71 9.35 22.98
CA THR A 93 7.29 9.62 23.14
C THR A 93 6.82 9.51 24.59
N PRO A 94 6.07 10.50 25.11
CA PRO A 94 5.78 11.81 24.51
C PRO A 94 6.79 12.91 24.87
N ASP A 95 7.73 12.62 25.78
CA ASP A 95 8.48 13.64 26.51
C ASP A 95 9.46 14.47 25.66
N LEU A 96 10.05 13.85 24.64
CA LEU A 96 11.08 14.41 23.77
C LEU A 96 10.60 14.62 22.33
N ASP A 97 9.41 14.15 21.95
CA ASP A 97 8.82 14.37 20.61
C ASP A 97 8.91 15.83 20.12
N PRO A 98 8.62 16.87 20.96
CA PRO A 98 8.70 18.25 20.49
C PRO A 98 10.09 18.70 20.02
N ILE A 99 11.17 17.99 20.42
CA ILE A 99 12.54 18.32 20.01
C ILE A 99 13.15 17.27 19.08
N THR A 100 12.78 16.00 19.20
CA THR A 100 13.30 14.93 18.35
C THR A 100 12.69 14.94 16.95
N GLY A 101 11.55 15.58 16.73
CA GLY A 101 11.04 15.85 15.37
C GLY A 101 12.04 16.57 14.46
N LEU A 102 12.94 17.39 15.02
CA LEU A 102 14.04 18.00 14.25
C LEU A 102 14.99 16.96 13.63
N CYS A 103 15.14 15.79 14.24
CA CYS A 103 16.06 14.73 13.80
C CYS A 103 15.60 14.05 12.51
N MET A 104 14.38 14.33 12.03
CA MET A 104 13.94 14.01 10.67
C MET A 104 14.80 14.71 9.61
N HIS A 105 15.46 15.81 9.97
CA HIS A 105 16.35 16.54 9.06
C HIS A 105 17.83 16.26 9.39
N PRO A 106 18.66 15.87 8.39
CA PRO A 106 20.07 15.50 8.60
C PRO A 106 20.91 16.55 9.32
N GLN A 107 20.54 17.82 9.20
CA GLN A 107 21.25 18.92 9.86
C GLN A 107 21.12 18.95 11.39
N TYR A 108 20.16 18.23 11.98
CA TYR A 108 19.96 18.14 13.44
C TYR A 108 20.33 16.76 14.01
N GLN A 109 20.79 15.82 13.19
CA GLN A 109 21.24 14.47 13.58
C GLN A 109 22.65 14.46 14.22
N ARG A 110 22.94 15.46 15.06
CA ARG A 110 24.20 15.56 15.79
C ARG A 110 24.05 16.22 17.15
N LEU A 111 24.83 15.76 18.10
CA LEU A 111 25.08 16.46 19.35
C LEU A 111 26.03 17.65 19.13
N ALA A 112 26.01 18.59 20.07
CA ALA A 112 26.87 19.78 20.05
C ALA A 112 28.37 19.46 20.14
N ASP A 113 28.74 18.26 20.60
CA ASP A 113 30.13 17.78 20.61
C ASP A 113 30.56 17.12 19.28
N GLY A 114 29.64 17.03 18.31
CA GLY A 114 29.83 16.43 17.00
C GLY A 114 29.48 14.94 16.90
N SER A 115 29.09 14.30 18.00
CA SER A 115 28.62 12.91 17.98
C SER A 115 27.31 12.79 17.19
N ALA A 116 27.16 11.75 16.38
CA ALA A 116 25.93 11.52 15.64
C ALA A 116 24.79 11.08 16.59
N VAL A 117 23.56 11.47 16.25
CA VAL A 117 22.34 10.89 16.82
C VAL A 117 21.41 10.51 15.67
N GLN A 118 20.66 9.44 15.85
CA GLN A 118 19.71 8.96 14.85
C GLN A 118 18.38 8.69 15.54
N LEU A 119 17.29 9.12 14.92
CA LEU A 119 15.96 8.71 15.32
C LEU A 119 15.70 7.36 14.64
N ALA A 120 15.53 6.31 15.43
CA ALA A 120 15.29 4.96 14.94
C ALA A 120 13.81 4.58 15.10
N VAL A 121 13.26 3.91 14.08
CA VAL A 121 11.89 3.43 14.04
C VAL A 121 11.91 1.91 13.75
N ALA A 122 11.10 1.13 14.47
CA ALA A 122 10.91 -0.29 14.16
C ALA A 122 10.44 -0.48 12.71
N ASP A 123 10.77 -1.63 12.11
CA ASP A 123 10.49 -2.01 10.72
C ASP A 123 11.30 -1.22 9.65
N TYR A 124 11.64 0.04 9.93
CA TYR A 124 12.45 0.87 9.03
C TYR A 124 13.96 0.76 9.30
N ASP A 125 14.36 0.64 10.57
CA ASP A 125 15.76 0.61 11.00
C ASP A 125 16.20 -0.76 11.55
N ASP A 126 15.53 -1.86 11.15
CA ASP A 126 15.75 -3.19 11.75
C ASP A 126 17.21 -3.64 11.76
N GLU A 127 17.93 -3.45 10.65
CA GLU A 127 19.36 -3.78 10.55
C GLU A 127 20.17 -3.05 11.64
N LEU A 128 19.87 -1.77 11.89
CA LEU A 128 20.56 -0.96 12.89
C LEU A 128 20.22 -1.43 14.32
N LEU A 129 18.97 -1.81 14.56
CA LEU A 129 18.51 -2.31 15.85
C LEU A 129 19.17 -3.66 16.18
N GLU A 130 19.24 -4.57 15.20
CA GLU A 130 19.96 -5.83 15.32
C GLU A 130 21.45 -5.62 15.60
N GLU A 131 22.10 -4.73 14.85
CA GLU A 131 23.52 -4.39 15.06
C GLU A 131 23.78 -3.87 16.49
N ARG A 132 22.84 -3.08 17.03
CA ARG A 132 22.89 -2.53 18.39
C ARG A 132 22.36 -3.50 19.46
N ASN A 133 21.85 -4.66 19.07
CA ASN A 133 21.16 -5.63 19.93
C ASN A 133 20.03 -4.99 20.74
N ILE A 134 19.21 -4.15 20.09
CA ILE A 134 18.04 -3.50 20.70
C ILE A 134 16.82 -4.38 20.43
N PRO A 135 16.05 -4.78 21.46
CA PRO A 135 14.80 -5.51 21.25
C PRO A 135 13.79 -4.66 20.47
N PHE A 136 13.18 -5.21 19.42
CA PHE A 136 12.16 -4.49 18.63
C PHE A 136 10.98 -4.05 19.49
N GLU A 137 10.56 -4.88 20.46
CA GLU A 137 9.43 -4.57 21.36
C GLU A 137 9.68 -3.33 22.23
N LEU A 138 10.94 -2.87 22.35
CA LEU A 138 11.27 -1.67 23.11
C LEU A 138 10.86 -0.38 22.38
N ILE A 139 10.74 -0.41 21.05
CA ILE A 139 10.46 0.77 20.20
C ILE A 139 9.31 0.53 19.20
N ASP A 140 8.63 -0.61 19.30
CA ASP A 140 7.50 -1.02 18.44
C ASP A 140 6.38 0.04 18.38
N SER A 141 6.13 0.71 19.50
CA SER A 141 5.06 1.73 19.59
C SER A 141 5.54 3.17 19.36
N SER A 142 6.84 3.45 19.35
CA SER A 142 7.36 4.83 19.31
C SER A 142 8.84 4.92 18.93
N PRO A 143 9.27 5.97 18.20
CA PRO A 143 10.67 6.17 17.86
C PRO A 143 11.60 6.30 19.08
N ALA A 144 12.87 5.98 18.88
CA ALA A 144 13.92 6.19 19.88
C ALA A 144 15.08 7.02 19.32
N LEU A 145 15.59 7.95 20.12
CA LEU A 145 16.81 8.69 19.80
C LEU A 145 18.03 7.86 20.21
N LEU A 146 18.70 7.24 19.24
CA LEU A 146 19.92 6.48 19.46
C LEU A 146 21.11 7.42 19.69
N LEU A 147 21.81 7.17 20.80
CA LEU A 147 23.04 7.87 21.15
C LEU A 147 24.25 7.00 20.79
N ALA A 148 25.43 7.63 20.75
CA ALA A 148 26.68 6.88 20.68
C ALA A 148 26.85 6.00 21.92
N PRO A 149 27.30 4.73 21.80
CA PRO A 149 27.49 3.86 22.95
C PRO A 149 28.39 4.48 24.04
N GLY A 150 27.97 4.38 25.29
CA GLY A 150 28.63 4.94 26.47
C GLY A 150 28.29 6.41 26.76
N THR A 151 27.40 7.05 26.00
CA THR A 151 27.00 8.45 26.21
C THR A 151 26.35 8.63 27.58
N LEU A 152 25.34 7.83 27.93
CA LEU A 152 24.62 7.96 29.20
C LEU A 152 25.53 7.61 30.38
N ALA A 153 26.37 6.59 30.22
CA ALA A 153 27.38 6.23 31.21
C ALA A 153 28.38 7.38 31.49
N ALA A 154 28.79 8.11 30.45
CA ALA A 154 29.69 9.26 30.57
C ALA A 154 29.04 10.46 31.30
N LEU A 155 27.72 10.62 31.18
CA LEU A 155 26.94 11.62 31.91
C LEU A 155 26.75 11.27 33.40
N GLY A 156 27.03 10.01 33.78
CA GLY A 156 26.95 9.56 35.17
C GLY A 156 25.52 9.48 35.72
N VAL A 157 24.54 9.29 34.82
CA VAL A 157 23.12 9.13 35.13
C VAL A 157 22.76 7.66 35.41
N GLY A 158 21.72 7.44 36.19
CA GLY A 158 21.16 6.13 36.50
C GLY A 158 19.65 6.06 36.31
N VAL A 159 19.07 4.88 36.59
CA VAL A 159 17.62 4.64 36.42
C VAL A 159 16.84 5.61 37.31
N GLY A 160 15.87 6.30 36.70
CA GLY A 160 15.02 7.29 37.33
C GLY A 160 15.59 8.71 37.37
N ASP A 161 16.85 8.91 36.99
CA ASP A 161 17.42 10.24 36.80
C ASP A 161 16.79 10.93 35.59
N LEU A 162 16.77 12.27 35.64
CA LEU A 162 16.28 13.09 34.54
C LEU A 162 17.43 13.49 33.63
N ILE A 163 17.19 13.37 32.34
CA ILE A 163 17.99 13.99 31.29
C ILE A 163 17.20 15.13 30.67
N GLY A 164 17.91 16.15 30.20
CA GLY A 164 17.38 17.25 29.41
C GLY A 164 17.97 17.19 28.00
N VAL A 165 17.12 17.39 27.00
CA VAL A 165 17.49 17.56 25.60
C VAL A 165 17.16 18.99 25.18
N ARG A 166 18.13 19.71 24.63
CA ARG A 166 17.94 21.08 24.14
C ARG A 166 18.64 21.34 22.82
N LEU A 167 18.09 22.26 22.04
CA LEU A 167 18.69 22.72 20.79
C LEU A 167 19.68 23.87 21.08
N SER A 168 20.94 23.68 20.69
CA SER A 168 21.98 24.72 20.67
C SER A 168 22.33 25.13 19.24
N ALA A 169 23.18 26.15 19.08
CA ALA A 169 23.67 26.56 17.77
C ALA A 169 24.52 25.48 17.07
N ASP A 170 25.17 24.59 17.84
CA ASP A 170 26.10 23.58 17.32
C ASP A 170 25.43 22.21 17.09
N GLY A 171 24.24 21.98 17.68
CA GLY A 171 23.51 20.71 17.64
C GLY A 171 22.68 20.49 18.90
N LEU A 172 22.15 19.28 19.06
CA LEU A 172 21.43 18.87 20.28
C LEU A 172 22.40 18.74 21.46
N VAL A 173 21.92 19.04 22.67
CA VAL A 173 22.66 18.82 23.91
C VAL A 173 21.84 17.91 24.80
N VAL A 174 22.45 16.82 25.23
CA VAL A 174 21.91 15.88 26.22
C VAL A 174 22.66 16.09 27.53
N GLU A 175 21.96 16.46 28.60
CA GLU A 175 22.58 16.78 29.88
C GLU A 175 21.76 16.31 31.10
N PRO A 176 22.39 15.95 32.24
CA PRO A 176 21.66 15.54 33.44
C PRO A 176 20.93 16.73 34.09
N VAL A 177 19.71 16.48 34.55
CA VAL A 177 18.85 17.46 35.22
C VAL A 177 18.66 17.06 36.69
N ALA A 178 19.24 17.81 37.61
CA ALA A 178 19.22 17.46 39.03
C ALA A 178 17.91 17.82 39.76
N ALA A 179 17.24 18.90 39.34
CA ALA A 179 15.99 19.36 39.96
C ALA A 179 15.19 20.16 38.93
N PRO A 180 14.13 19.57 38.33
CA PRO A 180 13.25 20.33 37.45
C PRO A 180 12.45 21.37 38.24
N GLY A 181 11.97 22.39 37.54
CA GLY A 181 11.05 23.40 38.06
C GLY A 181 9.65 22.85 38.35
N ASP A 182 8.70 23.75 38.62
CA ASP A 182 7.29 23.41 38.80
C ASP A 182 6.58 23.37 37.44
N GLY A 183 6.03 22.20 37.08
CA GLY A 183 5.31 21.98 35.83
C GLY A 183 3.89 22.54 35.78
N ALA A 184 3.33 23.06 36.88
CA ALA A 184 1.91 23.44 36.95
C ALA A 184 1.49 24.48 35.89
N VAL A 185 2.36 25.46 35.60
CA VAL A 185 2.08 26.45 34.54
C VAL A 185 2.09 25.80 33.17
N ALA A 186 3.05 24.90 32.90
CA ALA A 186 3.11 24.17 31.64
C ALA A 186 1.88 23.27 31.45
N GLY A 187 1.46 22.54 32.48
CA GLY A 187 0.25 21.72 32.43
C GLY A 187 -1.01 22.54 32.15
N ALA A 188 -1.14 23.72 32.77
CA ALA A 188 -2.25 24.63 32.48
C ALA A 188 -2.20 25.21 31.06
N ARG A 189 -1.01 25.37 30.46
CA ARG A 189 -0.85 25.83 29.07
C ARG A 189 -1.20 24.73 28.08
N LEU A 190 -0.71 23.50 28.29
CA LEU A 190 -1.07 22.32 27.49
C LEU A 190 -2.58 22.08 27.53
N ALA A 191 -3.19 22.11 28.71
CA ALA A 191 -4.64 21.95 28.83
C ALA A 191 -5.44 23.04 28.10
N ALA A 192 -4.86 24.24 27.91
CA ALA A 192 -5.51 25.35 27.23
C ALA A 192 -5.38 25.29 25.70
N THR A 193 -4.56 24.38 25.15
CA THR A 193 -4.48 24.16 23.70
C THR A 193 -5.60 23.23 23.22
N LEU A 194 -6.05 22.30 24.07
CA LEU A 194 -6.98 21.23 23.71
C LEU A 194 -8.44 21.71 23.63
N THR A 195 -9.19 21.15 22.68
CA THR A 195 -10.66 21.21 22.63
C THR A 195 -11.27 20.09 23.48
N ALA A 196 -12.49 20.29 24.00
CA ALA A 196 -13.11 19.35 24.94
C ALA A 196 -13.37 17.93 24.37
N ASP A 197 -13.57 17.82 23.06
CA ASP A 197 -14.00 16.61 22.36
C ASP A 197 -12.97 16.15 21.30
N GLU A 198 -11.73 16.64 21.38
CA GLU A 198 -10.65 16.30 20.44
C GLU A 198 -9.39 15.92 21.22
N SER A 199 -8.57 15.05 20.62
CA SER A 199 -7.18 14.86 21.05
C SER A 199 -6.22 15.55 20.07
N ASP A 200 -5.03 15.87 20.55
CA ASP A 200 -3.95 16.47 19.77
C ASP A 200 -2.64 15.76 20.04
N PHE A 201 -1.69 15.85 19.11
CA PHE A 201 -0.33 15.37 19.36
C PHE A 201 0.37 16.18 20.46
N PHE A 202 1.17 15.50 21.28
CA PHE A 202 1.90 16.10 22.40
C PHE A 202 2.85 17.22 21.96
N ASP A 203 3.53 17.02 20.84
CA ASP A 203 4.45 17.98 20.25
C ASP A 203 3.72 19.22 19.71
N ALA A 204 2.63 19.05 18.97
CA ALA A 204 1.77 20.14 18.52
C ALA A 204 1.23 20.97 19.69
N ALA A 205 0.74 20.32 20.76
CA ALA A 205 0.30 21.00 21.98
C ALA A 205 1.45 21.74 22.68
N ALA A 206 2.64 21.12 22.78
CA ALA A 206 3.82 21.73 23.37
C ALA A 206 4.34 22.92 22.56
N TRP A 207 4.40 22.82 21.23
CA TRP A 207 4.78 23.91 20.33
C TRP A 207 3.77 25.06 20.41
N THR A 208 2.47 24.74 20.48
CA THR A 208 1.40 25.74 20.62
C THR A 208 1.59 26.50 21.93
N ALA A 209 1.78 25.79 23.04
CA ALA A 209 2.08 26.38 24.34
C ALA A 209 3.36 27.24 24.32
N CYS A 210 4.43 26.78 23.66
CA CYS A 210 5.70 27.50 23.52
C CYS A 210 5.57 28.79 22.69
N SER A 211 4.71 28.77 21.67
CA SER A 211 4.46 29.94 20.81
C SER A 211 3.65 31.02 21.56
N GLN A 212 2.76 30.60 22.45
CA GLN A 212 1.93 31.48 23.27
C GLN A 212 2.67 32.01 24.50
N ASP A 213 3.61 31.24 25.04
CA ASP A 213 4.40 31.60 26.22
C ASP A 213 5.92 31.39 25.97
N PRO A 214 6.64 32.44 25.53
CA PRO A 214 8.06 32.33 25.19
C PRO A 214 8.99 31.94 26.35
N ALA A 215 8.52 31.98 27.59
CA ALA A 215 9.30 31.57 28.77
C ALA A 215 9.12 30.08 29.11
N LEU A 216 8.24 29.36 28.41
CA LEU A 216 7.97 27.96 28.67
C LEU A 216 9.15 27.09 28.24
N PHE A 217 9.52 26.13 29.09
CA PHE A 217 10.64 25.20 28.89
C PHE A 217 12.02 25.86 28.71
N THR A 218 12.20 27.16 28.96
CA THR A 218 13.55 27.78 28.93
C THR A 218 14.42 27.36 30.11
N GLU A 219 13.80 26.78 31.14
CA GLU A 219 14.43 26.07 32.25
C GLU A 219 13.85 24.65 32.28
N PRO A 220 14.60 23.63 32.73
CA PRO A 220 14.11 22.26 32.76
C PRO A 220 12.89 22.13 33.67
N LEU A 221 11.78 21.65 33.10
CA LEU A 221 10.56 21.25 33.80
C LEU A 221 10.50 19.72 33.94
N PRO A 222 9.55 19.14 34.69
CA PRO A 222 9.33 17.70 34.68
C PRO A 222 8.99 17.21 33.26
N PRO A 223 9.10 15.90 32.99
CA PRO A 223 8.72 15.32 31.70
C PRO A 223 7.27 15.66 31.32
N LEU A 224 6.98 15.78 30.02
CA LEU A 224 5.65 16.19 29.54
C LEU A 224 4.55 15.23 30.00
N SER A 225 4.84 13.94 30.02
CA SER A 225 3.99 12.90 30.57
C SER A 225 3.62 13.17 32.04
N GLU A 226 4.61 13.49 32.88
CA GLU A 226 4.41 13.84 34.30
C GLU A 226 3.62 15.15 34.46
N ILE A 227 3.86 16.14 33.61
CA ILE A 227 3.12 17.41 33.59
C ILE A 227 1.64 17.18 33.24
N ALA A 228 1.37 16.37 32.21
CA ALA A 228 0.02 16.02 31.78
C ALA A 228 -0.73 15.25 32.87
N ASP A 229 -0.10 14.22 33.45
CA ASP A 229 -0.66 13.39 34.53
C ASP A 229 -1.00 14.26 35.76
N ALA A 230 -0.10 15.19 36.14
CA ALA A 230 -0.32 16.12 37.25
C ALA A 230 -1.42 17.17 36.96
N GLY A 231 -1.60 17.52 35.68
CA GLY A 231 -2.64 18.41 35.18
C GLY A 231 -4.02 17.75 35.05
N GLY A 232 -4.11 16.42 35.20
CA GLY A 232 -5.33 15.65 35.03
C GLY A 232 -5.72 15.44 33.56
N LEU A 233 -4.80 15.64 32.63
CA LEU A 233 -4.98 15.29 31.22
C LEU A 233 -4.82 13.78 31.05
N VAL A 234 -5.41 13.23 29.98
CA VAL A 234 -5.23 11.82 29.61
C VAL A 234 -4.36 11.74 28.36
N ARG A 235 -3.66 10.62 28.21
CA ARG A 235 -2.70 10.41 27.13
C ARG A 235 -2.68 8.97 26.67
N ARG A 236 -2.37 8.78 25.39
CA ARG A 236 -2.07 7.48 24.78
C ARG A 236 -0.99 7.70 23.72
N ASP A 237 0.18 7.12 23.95
CA ASP A 237 1.35 7.28 23.09
C ASP A 237 1.67 8.77 22.84
N ALA A 238 1.66 9.20 21.58
CA ALA A 238 1.90 10.58 21.17
C ALA A 238 0.69 11.51 21.33
N TRP A 239 -0.48 11.00 21.75
CA TRP A 239 -1.72 11.76 21.85
C TRP A 239 -1.99 12.27 23.27
N LEU A 240 -2.48 13.51 23.35
CA LEU A 240 -2.88 14.22 24.55
C LEU A 240 -4.34 14.65 24.43
N ALA A 241 -5.13 14.43 25.47
CA ALA A 241 -6.55 14.79 25.48
C ALA A 241 -7.03 15.29 26.86
N PRO A 242 -8.17 15.99 26.91
CA PRO A 242 -8.78 16.42 28.17
C PRO A 242 -9.21 15.25 29.06
N ALA A 243 -9.41 15.54 30.36
CA ALA A 243 -9.90 14.55 31.31
C ALA A 243 -11.22 13.90 30.87
N GLY A 244 -11.25 12.57 30.76
CA GLY A 244 -12.44 11.80 30.39
C GLY A 244 -12.67 11.63 28.90
N PHE A 245 -11.68 11.96 28.06
CA PHE A 245 -11.69 11.68 26.63
C PHE A 245 -11.74 10.17 26.34
N ASP A 246 -12.45 9.79 25.27
CA ASP A 246 -12.65 8.41 24.83
C ASP A 246 -11.86 8.17 23.53
N PHE A 247 -10.62 7.72 23.69
CA PHE A 247 -9.73 7.38 22.58
C PHE A 247 -10.28 6.25 21.70
N GLY A 248 -11.02 5.29 22.27
CA GLY A 248 -11.61 4.20 21.50
C GLY A 248 -12.66 4.72 20.52
N ARG A 249 -13.49 5.67 20.96
CA ARG A 249 -14.46 6.34 20.07
C ARG A 249 -13.78 7.17 18.98
N GLU A 250 -12.69 7.85 19.30
CA GLU A 250 -11.94 8.62 18.30
C GLU A 250 -11.33 7.71 17.23
N ASP A 251 -10.75 6.56 17.62
CA ASP A 251 -10.23 5.58 16.66
C ASP A 251 -11.31 5.08 15.71
N VAL A 252 -12.50 4.73 16.24
CA VAL A 252 -13.64 4.34 15.40
C VAL A 252 -13.99 5.44 14.41
N ASN A 253 -14.06 6.69 14.85
CA ASN A 253 -14.39 7.81 13.97
C ASN A 253 -13.33 8.01 12.87
N ARG A 254 -12.05 7.90 13.22
CA ARG A 254 -10.93 8.04 12.27
C ARG A 254 -10.94 6.91 11.24
N ASP A 255 -11.16 5.67 11.68
CA ASP A 255 -11.25 4.52 10.79
C ASP A 255 -12.47 4.62 9.86
N CYS A 256 -13.62 5.04 10.39
CA CYS A 256 -14.81 5.31 9.58
C CYS A 256 -14.56 6.44 8.58
N ALA A 257 -13.90 7.54 8.97
CA ALA A 257 -13.57 8.63 8.06
C ALA A 257 -12.63 8.17 6.94
N ARG A 258 -11.61 7.36 7.26
CA ARG A 258 -10.70 6.72 6.30
C ARG A 258 -11.48 5.85 5.31
N MET A 259 -12.39 5.02 5.80
CA MET A 259 -13.22 4.14 4.97
C MET A 259 -14.20 4.94 4.11
N ALA A 260 -14.80 6.00 4.65
CA ALA A 260 -15.71 6.89 3.94
C ALA A 260 -15.02 7.55 2.74
N GLU A 261 -13.81 8.08 2.95
CA GLU A 261 -13.02 8.69 1.88
C GLU A 261 -12.58 7.65 0.84
N ARG A 262 -12.06 6.49 1.29
CA ARG A 262 -11.53 5.46 0.39
C ARG A 262 -12.62 4.87 -0.52
N HIS A 263 -13.81 4.64 0.01
CA HIS A 263 -14.88 3.89 -0.65
C HIS A 263 -16.05 4.77 -1.12
N ASP A 264 -15.95 6.10 -1.00
CA ASP A 264 -17.02 7.07 -1.30
C ASP A 264 -18.34 6.72 -0.60
N LEU A 265 -18.25 6.48 0.72
CA LEU A 265 -19.36 6.12 1.60
C LEU A 265 -19.79 7.30 2.46
N ASP A 266 -21.07 7.32 2.86
CA ASP A 266 -21.51 8.24 3.92
C ASP A 266 -21.11 7.73 5.33
N ASP A 267 -21.23 8.58 6.35
CA ASP A 267 -20.82 8.25 7.73
C ASP A 267 -21.52 6.99 8.28
N ASP A 268 -22.79 6.79 7.93
CA ASP A 268 -23.56 5.62 8.39
C ASP A 268 -23.07 4.36 7.66
N GLU A 269 -22.89 4.42 6.34
CA GLU A 269 -22.34 3.34 5.51
C GLU A 269 -20.93 2.93 5.97
N ALA A 270 -20.06 3.90 6.25
CA ALA A 270 -18.70 3.65 6.73
C ALA A 270 -18.69 2.98 8.12
N PHE A 271 -19.58 3.39 9.02
CA PHE A 271 -19.73 2.73 10.32
C PHE A 271 -20.20 1.27 10.17
N MET A 272 -21.12 0.99 9.24
CA MET A 272 -21.58 -0.37 8.97
C MET A 272 -20.45 -1.25 8.43
N LEU A 273 -19.63 -0.71 7.52
CA LEU A 273 -18.44 -1.40 7.01
C LEU A 273 -17.43 -1.68 8.13
N TYR A 274 -17.09 -0.67 8.95
CA TYR A 274 -16.21 -0.81 10.10
C TYR A 274 -16.70 -1.93 11.05
N ALA A 275 -17.99 -1.93 11.40
CA ALA A 275 -18.56 -2.94 12.28
C ALA A 275 -18.51 -4.36 11.67
N LEU A 276 -18.74 -4.50 10.36
CA LEU A 276 -18.61 -5.78 9.65
C LEU A 276 -17.15 -6.28 9.63
N LEU A 277 -16.18 -5.38 9.45
CA LEU A 277 -14.76 -5.73 9.49
C LEU A 277 -14.33 -6.21 10.87
N ARG A 278 -14.72 -5.52 11.94
CA ARG A 278 -14.42 -5.97 13.31
C ARG A 278 -15.01 -7.34 13.64
N LEU A 279 -16.16 -7.68 13.06
CA LEU A 279 -16.75 -9.02 13.18
C LEU A 279 -15.97 -10.08 12.40
N HIS A 280 -15.48 -9.74 11.20
CA HIS A 280 -14.59 -10.61 10.42
C HIS A 280 -13.26 -10.84 11.15
N GLU A 281 -12.60 -9.80 11.66
CA GLU A 281 -11.34 -9.92 12.41
C GLU A 281 -11.51 -10.75 13.69
N ASN A 282 -12.66 -10.64 14.37
CA ASN A 282 -12.99 -11.52 15.50
C ASN A 282 -13.07 -12.99 15.05
N MET A 283 -13.73 -13.27 13.91
CA MET A 283 -13.82 -14.62 13.34
C MET A 283 -12.44 -15.17 12.98
N GLU A 284 -11.59 -14.33 12.39
CA GLU A 284 -10.22 -14.69 12.05
C GLU A 284 -9.40 -15.03 13.30
N ARG A 285 -9.47 -14.21 14.35
CA ARG A 285 -8.82 -14.48 15.65
C ARG A 285 -9.31 -15.77 16.30
N GLU A 286 -10.62 -16.05 16.24
CA GLU A 286 -11.17 -17.31 16.75
C GLU A 286 -10.64 -18.51 15.95
N LEU A 287 -10.55 -18.40 14.63
CA LEU A 287 -10.03 -19.45 13.76
C LEU A 287 -8.54 -19.71 14.04
N ALA A 288 -7.73 -18.64 14.17
CA ALA A 288 -6.31 -18.75 14.56
C ALA A 288 -6.14 -19.50 15.89
N ALA A 289 -6.97 -19.19 16.89
CA ALA A 289 -6.92 -19.83 18.20
C ALA A 289 -7.29 -21.32 18.16
N THR A 290 -8.10 -21.74 17.19
CA THR A 290 -8.45 -23.16 17.00
C THR A 290 -7.36 -23.98 16.30
N ASP A 291 -6.51 -23.33 15.49
CA ASP A 291 -5.41 -23.98 14.77
C ASP A 291 -4.08 -24.02 15.57
N ALA A 292 -3.96 -23.24 16.65
CA ALA A 292 -2.78 -23.25 17.52
C ALA A 292 -2.72 -24.50 18.45
N GLU A 293 -1.60 -25.25 18.43
CA GLU A 293 -1.36 -26.39 19.33
C GLU A 293 -1.11 -25.98 20.81
N GLU A 294 -0.77 -24.72 21.06
CA GLU A 294 -0.68 -24.12 22.41
C GLU A 294 -1.33 -22.72 22.39
N PRO A 295 -2.36 -22.45 23.21
CA PRO A 295 -2.98 -21.13 23.24
C PRO A 295 -2.03 -20.14 23.91
N GLU A 296 -1.57 -19.13 23.17
CA GLU A 296 -0.93 -17.96 23.76
C GLU A 296 -1.91 -17.22 24.69
N PRO A 297 -1.44 -16.64 25.81
CA PRO A 297 -2.31 -15.94 26.74
C PRO A 297 -2.84 -14.65 26.11
N LEU A 298 -4.16 -14.64 25.91
CA LEU A 298 -5.04 -13.52 25.56
C LEU A 298 -4.53 -12.14 26.03
N ALA A 299 -4.24 -11.24 25.09
CA ALA A 299 -4.45 -9.81 25.32
C ALA A 299 -5.97 -9.57 25.43
N ALA A 300 -6.38 -8.73 26.37
CA ALA A 300 -7.80 -8.47 26.63
C ALA A 300 -8.50 -7.92 25.38
N PRO A 301 -9.82 -8.20 25.19
CA PRO A 301 -10.58 -7.62 24.11
C PRO A 301 -10.41 -6.09 24.11
N ASP A 302 -10.07 -5.58 22.94
CA ASP A 302 -9.97 -4.17 22.64
C ASP A 302 -11.24 -3.43 23.08
N GLU A 303 -11.07 -2.37 23.87
CA GLU A 303 -12.15 -1.58 24.48
C GLU A 303 -13.05 -0.92 23.42
N ALA A 304 -12.69 -0.95 22.13
CA ALA A 304 -13.56 -0.57 21.03
C ALA A 304 -14.84 -1.42 20.93
N LEU A 305 -14.78 -2.73 21.25
CA LEU A 305 -16.00 -3.53 21.44
C LEU A 305 -16.69 -3.20 22.76
N ALA A 306 -15.97 -2.76 23.79
CA ALA A 306 -16.57 -2.29 25.05
C ALA A 306 -17.34 -0.97 24.88
N ALA A 307 -16.94 -0.12 23.92
CA ALA A 307 -17.67 1.09 23.55
C ALA A 307 -18.94 0.77 22.71
N ALA A 308 -18.90 -0.28 21.88
CA ALA A 308 -20.10 -0.87 21.28
C ALA A 308 -20.94 -1.69 22.30
N ASP A 309 -20.31 -2.18 23.37
CA ASP A 309 -20.89 -2.91 24.52
C ASP A 309 -21.25 -1.97 25.69
N ALA A 310 -21.27 -0.64 25.47
CA ALA A 310 -21.84 0.34 26.40
C ALA A 310 -23.38 0.22 26.52
N GLY A 311 -23.96 -0.79 25.88
CA GLY A 311 -25.01 -1.59 26.47
C GLY A 311 -24.69 -3.05 26.14
N ALA A 312 -24.36 -3.86 27.14
CA ALA A 312 -24.33 -5.31 27.02
C ALA A 312 -25.63 -5.77 26.38
N ALA A 313 -25.57 -6.00 25.06
CA ALA A 313 -26.67 -6.57 24.32
C ALA A 313 -26.91 -7.94 24.95
N ASP A 314 -28.13 -8.19 25.39
CA ASP A 314 -28.55 -9.50 25.86
C ASP A 314 -28.10 -10.53 24.80
N PRO A 315 -27.60 -11.74 25.13
CA PRO A 315 -27.35 -12.77 24.12
C PRO A 315 -28.53 -13.03 23.16
N GLU A 316 -29.74 -12.59 23.53
CA GLU A 316 -30.95 -12.54 22.68
C GLU A 316 -30.97 -11.41 21.63
N GLU A 317 -30.18 -10.33 21.77
CA GLU A 317 -30.11 -9.13 20.90
C GLU A 317 -28.96 -9.20 19.86
N ALA A 318 -27.89 -9.98 20.11
CA ALA A 318 -26.79 -10.21 19.15
C ALA A 318 -27.23 -10.76 17.76
N PRO A 319 -28.27 -11.62 17.65
CA PRO A 319 -28.81 -12.02 16.35
C PRO A 319 -29.41 -10.86 15.54
N ASP A 320 -30.01 -9.87 16.21
CA ASP A 320 -30.67 -8.74 15.57
C ASP A 320 -29.64 -7.73 15.03
N LEU A 321 -28.53 -7.50 15.77
CA LEU A 321 -27.44 -6.63 15.32
C LEU A 321 -26.74 -7.18 14.05
N LEU A 322 -26.44 -8.48 14.00
CA LEU A 322 -25.84 -9.10 12.80
C LEU A 322 -26.76 -9.02 11.58
N ALA A 323 -28.08 -9.12 11.80
CA ALA A 323 -29.05 -8.97 10.72
C ALA A 323 -29.12 -7.52 10.22
N GLU A 324 -29.02 -6.54 11.12
CA GLU A 324 -28.98 -5.11 10.79
C GLU A 324 -27.69 -4.74 10.04
N LEU A 325 -26.52 -5.09 10.58
CA LEU A 325 -25.21 -4.88 9.94
C LEU A 325 -25.16 -5.54 8.56
N GLY A 326 -25.50 -6.83 8.50
CA GLY A 326 -25.48 -7.58 7.24
C GLY A 326 -26.56 -7.16 6.24
N ALA A 327 -27.60 -6.40 6.63
CA ALA A 327 -28.55 -5.85 5.68
C ALA A 327 -27.92 -4.76 4.79
N ALA A 328 -26.88 -4.07 5.27
CA ALA A 328 -26.16 -3.05 4.51
C ALA A 328 -25.45 -3.64 3.27
N LEU A 329 -25.08 -4.93 3.31
CA LEU A 329 -24.54 -5.68 2.17
C LEU A 329 -25.56 -5.85 1.02
N ALA A 330 -26.79 -5.35 1.17
CA ALA A 330 -27.70 -5.19 0.04
C ALA A 330 -27.25 -4.06 -0.93
N ASP A 331 -26.33 -3.19 -0.53
CA ASP A 331 -25.60 -2.33 -1.46
C ASP A 331 -24.35 -3.06 -1.97
N PRO A 332 -24.22 -3.32 -3.29
CA PRO A 332 -23.02 -3.89 -3.86
C PRO A 332 -21.73 -3.14 -3.50
N ARG A 333 -21.75 -1.80 -3.36
CA ARG A 333 -20.56 -1.00 -3.00
C ARG A 333 -19.99 -1.41 -1.64
N LEU A 334 -20.86 -1.60 -0.65
CA LEU A 334 -20.45 -2.03 0.69
C LEU A 334 -19.96 -3.48 0.72
N ALA A 335 -20.57 -4.36 -0.10
CA ALA A 335 -20.07 -5.72 -0.24
C ALA A 335 -18.66 -5.74 -0.86
N ASP A 336 -18.44 -4.95 -1.92
CA ASP A 336 -17.15 -4.81 -2.59
C ASP A 336 -16.09 -4.24 -1.64
N ALA A 337 -16.41 -3.15 -0.93
CA ALA A 337 -15.53 -2.55 0.07
C ALA A 337 -15.13 -3.54 1.19
N LEU A 338 -16.08 -4.36 1.68
CA LEU A 338 -15.79 -5.41 2.65
C LEU A 338 -14.85 -6.49 2.09
N ALA A 339 -15.01 -6.86 0.82
CA ALA A 339 -14.11 -7.81 0.19
C ALA A 339 -12.70 -7.22 0.04
N GLU A 340 -12.59 -5.95 -0.37
CA GLU A 340 -11.30 -5.26 -0.53
C GLU A 340 -10.55 -5.11 0.79
N GLU A 341 -11.20 -4.63 1.84
CA GLU A 341 -10.59 -4.43 3.17
C GLU A 341 -10.17 -5.77 3.84
N THR A 342 -10.67 -6.91 3.36
CA THR A 342 -10.31 -8.25 3.87
C THR A 342 -9.31 -9.01 2.99
N ASP A 343 -8.79 -8.40 1.91
CA ASP A 343 -7.88 -9.07 0.97
C ASP A 343 -6.47 -9.28 1.56
N GLY A 344 -5.99 -8.36 2.39
CA GLY A 344 -4.66 -8.41 3.01
C GLY A 344 -4.49 -9.43 4.15
N SER A 345 -5.56 -10.08 4.60
CA SER A 345 -5.57 -10.99 5.76
C SER A 345 -5.06 -12.41 5.45
N GLY A 346 -4.56 -12.63 4.22
CA GLY A 346 -4.02 -13.91 3.78
C GLY A 346 -5.03 -15.07 3.75
N ALA A 347 -4.51 -16.31 3.70
CA ALA A 347 -5.35 -17.50 3.57
C ALA A 347 -6.30 -17.73 4.77
N LEU A 348 -5.87 -17.33 5.98
CA LEU A 348 -6.68 -17.43 7.19
C LEU A 348 -7.86 -16.44 7.14
N GLY A 349 -7.59 -15.17 6.84
CA GLY A 349 -8.66 -14.18 6.72
C GLY A 349 -9.61 -14.45 5.56
N ALA A 350 -9.13 -15.02 4.45
CA ALA A 350 -10.00 -15.50 3.37
C ALA A 350 -10.95 -16.62 3.85
N ALA A 351 -10.43 -17.61 4.60
CA ALA A 351 -11.27 -18.65 5.20
C ALA A 351 -12.29 -18.07 6.20
N ALA A 352 -11.86 -17.12 7.03
CA ALA A 352 -12.73 -16.40 7.96
C ALA A 352 -13.84 -15.64 7.24
N LEU A 353 -13.55 -14.98 6.10
CA LEU A 353 -14.55 -14.30 5.27
C LEU A 353 -15.60 -15.28 4.74
N GLY A 354 -15.19 -16.45 4.26
CA GLY A 354 -16.11 -17.49 3.79
C GLY A 354 -17.05 -17.99 4.90
N MET A 355 -16.51 -18.24 6.09
CA MET A 355 -17.30 -18.64 7.27
C MET A 355 -18.24 -17.53 7.73
N PHE A 356 -17.74 -16.30 7.80
CA PHE A 356 -18.51 -15.12 8.17
C PHE A 356 -19.71 -14.91 7.24
N ALA A 357 -19.47 -14.97 5.93
CA ALA A 357 -20.52 -14.84 4.91
C ALA A 357 -21.56 -15.98 4.99
N GLU A 358 -21.15 -17.22 5.29
CA GLU A 358 -22.08 -18.33 5.53
C GLU A 358 -22.98 -18.09 6.76
N VAL A 359 -22.40 -17.58 7.86
CA VAL A 359 -23.15 -17.24 9.08
C VAL A 359 -24.13 -16.09 8.82
N LEU A 360 -23.71 -15.06 8.08
CA LEU A 360 -24.54 -13.91 7.74
C LEU A 360 -25.73 -14.30 6.86
N GLU A 361 -25.56 -15.15 5.85
CA GLU A 361 -26.61 -15.51 4.88
C GLU A 361 -27.93 -15.95 5.55
N ALA A 362 -27.82 -16.66 6.68
CA ALA A 362 -28.97 -17.14 7.44
C ALA A 362 -29.72 -16.04 8.22
N LYS A 363 -29.07 -14.92 8.51
CA LYS A 363 -29.56 -13.83 9.35
C LYS A 363 -30.01 -12.61 8.54
N VAL A 364 -29.41 -12.37 7.38
CA VAL A 364 -29.67 -11.17 6.57
C VAL A 364 -30.97 -11.26 5.76
N PRO A 365 -31.57 -10.10 5.40
CA PRO A 365 -32.73 -10.06 4.51
C PRO A 365 -32.40 -10.64 3.12
N PRO A 366 -33.41 -11.11 2.35
CA PRO A 366 -33.20 -11.71 1.03
C PRO A 366 -32.35 -10.88 0.06
N ALA A 367 -32.48 -9.55 0.12
CA ALA A 367 -31.73 -8.62 -0.73
C ALA A 367 -30.20 -8.67 -0.51
N ALA A 368 -29.74 -8.96 0.72
CA ALA A 368 -28.31 -9.01 1.07
C ALA A 368 -27.71 -10.42 0.92
N ARG A 369 -28.52 -11.46 0.71
CA ARG A 369 -28.02 -12.84 0.60
C ARG A 369 -27.16 -13.06 -0.64
N VAL A 370 -27.40 -12.29 -1.70
CA VAL A 370 -26.58 -12.35 -2.93
C VAL A 370 -25.14 -11.95 -2.62
N ALA A 371 -24.95 -10.88 -1.84
CA ALA A 371 -23.62 -10.46 -1.37
C ALA A 371 -22.95 -11.53 -0.50
N CYS A 372 -23.67 -12.20 0.40
CA CYS A 372 -23.10 -13.31 1.19
C CYS A 372 -22.61 -14.46 0.30
N ARG A 373 -23.36 -14.82 -0.75
CA ARG A 373 -22.93 -15.84 -1.73
C ARG A 373 -21.72 -15.40 -2.53
N TRP A 374 -21.69 -14.14 -2.93
CA TRP A 374 -20.57 -13.55 -3.64
C TRP A 374 -19.29 -13.50 -2.76
N LEU A 375 -19.37 -13.04 -1.52
CA LEU A 375 -18.25 -13.02 -0.57
C LEU A 375 -17.68 -14.43 -0.31
N ARG A 376 -18.54 -15.46 -0.26
CA ARG A 376 -18.09 -16.86 -0.23
C ARG A 376 -17.32 -17.25 -1.48
N ALA A 377 -17.75 -16.79 -2.66
CA ALA A 377 -17.03 -17.04 -3.90
C ALA A 377 -15.64 -16.38 -3.88
N VAL A 378 -15.56 -15.13 -3.43
CA VAL A 378 -14.29 -14.40 -3.25
C VAL A 378 -13.35 -15.17 -2.32
N ALA A 379 -13.83 -15.58 -1.14
CA ALA A 379 -13.06 -16.39 -0.20
C ALA A 379 -12.55 -17.72 -0.79
N LEU A 380 -13.38 -18.41 -1.59
CA LEU A 380 -13.02 -19.67 -2.24
C LEU A 380 -12.00 -19.46 -3.37
N GLU A 381 -12.08 -18.36 -4.10
CA GLU A 381 -11.08 -18.00 -5.11
C GLU A 381 -9.73 -17.69 -4.48
N ARG A 382 -9.70 -16.85 -3.42
CA ARG A 382 -8.50 -16.50 -2.63
C ARG A 382 -7.81 -17.73 -2.00
N THR A 383 -8.58 -18.77 -1.70
CA THR A 383 -8.04 -20.04 -1.17
C THR A 383 -7.74 -21.09 -2.25
N GLY A 384 -7.94 -20.74 -3.52
CA GLY A 384 -7.58 -21.56 -4.69
C GLY A 384 -8.64 -22.56 -5.17
N ASP A 385 -9.82 -22.65 -4.53
CA ASP A 385 -10.92 -23.51 -5.00
C ASP A 385 -11.83 -22.77 -6.00
N VAL A 386 -11.27 -22.50 -7.19
CA VAL A 386 -11.96 -21.78 -8.27
C VAL A 386 -13.27 -22.46 -8.71
N ALA A 387 -13.32 -23.80 -8.62
CA ALA A 387 -14.49 -24.56 -9.01
C ALA A 387 -15.63 -24.40 -7.98
N ALA A 388 -15.30 -24.27 -6.69
CA ALA A 388 -16.28 -23.91 -5.67
C ALA A 388 -16.70 -22.46 -5.76
N ALA A 389 -15.76 -21.54 -6.00
CA ALA A 389 -16.05 -20.13 -6.23
C ALA A 389 -17.09 -19.96 -7.34
N GLU A 390 -16.89 -20.60 -8.49
CA GLU A 390 -17.85 -20.54 -9.60
C GLU A 390 -19.25 -21.05 -9.22
N ARG A 391 -19.34 -22.12 -8.42
CA ARG A 391 -20.65 -22.63 -7.97
C ARG A 391 -21.40 -21.61 -7.12
N GLU A 392 -20.68 -20.89 -6.26
CA GLU A 392 -21.25 -19.83 -5.44
C GLU A 392 -21.65 -18.61 -6.30
N LEU A 393 -20.84 -18.23 -7.29
CA LEU A 393 -21.17 -17.16 -8.24
C LEU A 393 -22.44 -17.47 -9.06
N LEU A 394 -22.56 -18.69 -9.59
CA LEU A 394 -23.74 -19.12 -10.33
C LEU A 394 -24.98 -19.22 -9.42
N ALA A 395 -24.80 -19.57 -8.14
CA ALA A 395 -25.88 -19.54 -7.16
C ALA A 395 -26.32 -18.09 -6.86
N ALA A 396 -25.37 -17.16 -6.73
CA ALA A 396 -25.63 -15.74 -6.55
C ALA A 396 -26.37 -15.15 -7.77
N GLU A 397 -25.90 -15.42 -8.99
CA GLU A 397 -26.57 -14.99 -10.24
C GLU A 397 -28.00 -15.53 -10.35
N ALA A 398 -28.24 -16.77 -9.91
CA ALA A 398 -29.58 -17.37 -9.91
C ALA A 398 -30.54 -16.71 -8.89
N MET A 399 -30.00 -16.07 -7.85
CA MET A 399 -30.78 -15.35 -6.84
C MET A 399 -31.18 -13.97 -7.33
N ASP A 400 -30.23 -13.25 -7.94
CA ASP A 400 -30.46 -11.98 -8.61
C ASP A 400 -29.62 -11.91 -9.89
N VAL A 401 -30.31 -11.84 -11.03
CA VAL A 401 -29.71 -11.89 -12.35
C VAL A 401 -29.07 -10.57 -12.77
N ASP A 402 -29.35 -9.48 -12.05
CA ASP A 402 -28.86 -8.14 -12.38
C ASP A 402 -27.87 -7.62 -11.31
N TRP A 403 -27.48 -8.44 -10.33
CA TRP A 403 -26.50 -8.05 -9.32
C TRP A 403 -25.10 -7.95 -9.92
N PRO A 404 -24.40 -6.80 -9.83
CA PRO A 404 -23.21 -6.55 -10.64
C PRO A 404 -22.02 -7.44 -10.27
N LEU A 405 -21.73 -7.64 -8.98
CA LEU A 405 -20.49 -8.30 -8.54
C LEU A 405 -20.35 -9.76 -9.04
N PRO A 406 -21.36 -10.66 -8.89
CA PRO A 406 -21.28 -11.99 -9.49
C PRO A 406 -21.11 -11.98 -11.01
N LEU A 407 -21.72 -11.01 -11.70
CA LEU A 407 -21.65 -10.91 -13.16
C LEU A 407 -20.27 -10.48 -13.63
N LEU A 408 -19.63 -9.54 -12.94
CA LEU A 408 -18.25 -9.11 -13.21
C LEU A 408 -17.29 -10.29 -13.06
N ASP A 409 -17.42 -11.06 -11.97
CA ASP A 409 -16.57 -12.22 -11.71
C ASP A 409 -16.81 -13.34 -12.73
N LEU A 410 -18.07 -13.69 -13.01
CA LEU A 410 -18.40 -14.67 -14.04
C LEU A 410 -17.90 -14.23 -15.43
N ALA A 411 -17.87 -12.93 -15.73
CA ALA A 411 -17.30 -12.42 -16.97
C ALA A 411 -15.78 -12.63 -17.04
N ARG A 412 -15.07 -12.51 -15.91
CA ARG A 412 -13.64 -12.88 -15.82
C ARG A 412 -13.45 -14.38 -16.06
N PHE A 413 -14.29 -15.22 -15.47
CA PHE A 413 -14.23 -16.68 -15.65
C PHE A 413 -14.58 -17.08 -17.10
N ALA A 414 -15.49 -16.36 -17.75
CA ALA A 414 -15.78 -16.51 -19.17
C ALA A 414 -14.60 -16.08 -20.05
N SER A 415 -13.93 -14.97 -19.70
CA SER A 415 -12.69 -14.55 -20.36
C SER A 415 -11.62 -15.64 -20.26
N ASP A 416 -11.41 -16.21 -19.08
CA ASP A 416 -10.42 -17.27 -18.86
C ASP A 416 -10.70 -18.51 -19.72
N ARG A 417 -11.97 -18.85 -19.92
CA ARG A 417 -12.40 -19.92 -20.85
C ARG A 417 -12.25 -19.59 -22.33
N GLY A 418 -11.89 -18.35 -22.68
CA GLY A 418 -11.89 -17.91 -24.07
C GLY A 418 -13.28 -17.59 -24.64
N ASP A 419 -14.30 -17.42 -23.78
CA ASP A 419 -15.68 -17.13 -24.20
C ASP A 419 -15.99 -15.63 -24.14
N ALA A 420 -15.53 -14.91 -25.17
CA ALA A 420 -15.71 -13.47 -25.28
C ALA A 420 -17.19 -13.05 -25.40
N GLU A 421 -18.03 -13.84 -26.06
CA GLU A 421 -19.45 -13.52 -26.22
C GLU A 421 -20.20 -13.64 -24.89
N HIS A 422 -19.95 -14.70 -24.11
CA HIS A 422 -20.57 -14.84 -22.81
C HIS A 422 -20.10 -13.76 -21.83
N GLY A 423 -18.79 -13.50 -21.78
CA GLY A 423 -18.24 -12.45 -20.93
C GLY A 423 -18.79 -11.06 -21.26
N LEU A 424 -18.91 -10.70 -22.54
CA LEU A 424 -19.54 -9.44 -22.95
C LEU A 424 -21.03 -9.36 -22.58
N ALA A 425 -21.76 -10.47 -22.66
CA ALA A 425 -23.16 -10.50 -22.26
C ALA A 425 -23.35 -10.29 -20.74
N LEU A 426 -22.45 -10.85 -19.92
CA LEU A 426 -22.42 -10.64 -18.47
C LEU A 426 -22.04 -9.20 -18.13
N LEU A 427 -20.97 -8.66 -18.74
CA LEU A 427 -20.55 -7.27 -18.54
C LEU A 427 -21.64 -6.26 -18.93
N HIS A 428 -22.37 -6.53 -20.01
CA HIS A 428 -23.49 -5.68 -20.40
C HIS A 428 -24.63 -5.69 -19.37
N ARG A 429 -24.92 -6.85 -18.77
CA ARG A 429 -25.92 -6.97 -17.69
C ARG A 429 -25.46 -6.31 -16.39
N ALA A 430 -24.17 -6.38 -16.10
CA ALA A 430 -23.55 -5.67 -14.98
C ALA A 430 -23.46 -4.14 -15.19
N GLU A 431 -23.97 -3.64 -16.32
CA GLU A 431 -23.86 -2.23 -16.73
C GLU A 431 -22.41 -1.70 -16.81
N ALA A 432 -21.44 -2.60 -17.07
CA ALA A 432 -20.04 -2.21 -17.20
C ALA A 432 -19.86 -1.19 -18.35
N PRO A 433 -19.13 -0.09 -18.12
CA PRO A 433 -19.01 0.96 -19.12
C PRO A 433 -18.17 0.51 -20.32
N PRO A 434 -18.32 1.15 -21.50
CA PRO A 434 -17.61 0.73 -22.71
C PRO A 434 -16.08 0.77 -22.61
N ASP A 435 -15.55 1.61 -21.74
CA ASP A 435 -14.13 1.76 -21.46
C ASP A 435 -13.61 0.80 -20.39
N HIS A 436 -14.47 0.00 -19.75
CA HIS A 436 -14.05 -1.03 -18.80
C HIS A 436 -13.00 -1.96 -19.46
N PRO A 437 -11.84 -2.23 -18.81
CA PRO A 437 -10.72 -2.96 -19.43
C PRO A 437 -11.13 -4.32 -20.00
N LEU A 438 -11.92 -5.10 -19.25
CA LEU A 438 -12.43 -6.39 -19.71
C LEU A 438 -13.40 -6.26 -20.91
N VAL A 439 -14.19 -5.19 -21.01
CA VAL A 439 -15.07 -4.95 -22.16
C VAL A 439 -14.22 -4.72 -23.41
N GLN A 440 -13.21 -3.84 -23.33
CA GLN A 440 -12.30 -3.57 -24.46
C GLN A 440 -11.54 -4.83 -24.89
N LEU A 441 -11.06 -5.61 -23.92
CA LEU A 441 -10.36 -6.87 -24.16
C LEU A 441 -11.25 -7.87 -24.92
N LEU A 442 -12.44 -8.16 -24.40
CA LEU A 442 -13.32 -9.15 -24.99
C LEU A 442 -13.87 -8.69 -26.36
N GLN A 443 -14.07 -7.39 -26.57
CA GLN A 443 -14.44 -6.86 -27.89
C GLN A 443 -13.35 -7.13 -28.93
N ARG A 444 -12.07 -7.02 -28.57
CA ARG A 444 -10.94 -7.31 -29.47
C ARG A 444 -10.89 -8.77 -29.91
N TYR A 445 -11.26 -9.69 -29.01
CA TYR A 445 -11.23 -11.14 -29.26
C TYR A 445 -12.58 -11.74 -29.64
N ARG A 446 -13.61 -10.90 -29.80
CA ARG A 446 -14.93 -11.32 -30.25
C ARG A 446 -14.86 -11.80 -31.70
N ILE A 447 -15.28 -13.04 -31.93
CA ILE A 447 -15.25 -13.64 -33.26
C ILE A 447 -16.52 -13.27 -34.03
N GLU A 448 -16.38 -12.53 -35.12
CA GLU A 448 -17.49 -12.29 -36.03
C GLU A 448 -17.74 -13.50 -36.94
N PRO A 449 -19.02 -13.91 -37.14
CA PRO A 449 -19.35 -14.92 -38.12
C PRO A 449 -18.85 -14.54 -39.51
N ARG A 450 -18.38 -15.53 -40.26
CA ARG A 450 -17.88 -15.33 -41.63
C ARG A 450 -18.97 -14.76 -42.53
N GLY A 451 -18.83 -13.49 -42.90
CA GLY A 451 -19.75 -12.80 -43.83
C GLY A 451 -19.65 -13.30 -45.26
N ASP A 452 -18.54 -13.97 -45.62
CA ASP A 452 -18.28 -14.56 -46.94
C ASP A 452 -18.93 -15.93 -47.14
N LEU A 453 -19.48 -16.56 -46.10
CA LEU A 453 -20.05 -17.91 -46.15
C LEU A 453 -21.53 -17.93 -45.77
N GLY A 454 -22.39 -18.37 -46.69
CA GLY A 454 -23.82 -18.47 -46.43
C GLY A 454 -24.15 -19.51 -45.36
N ARG A 455 -25.05 -19.19 -44.42
CA ARG A 455 -25.47 -20.06 -43.29
C ARG A 455 -25.81 -21.51 -43.67
N ASN A 456 -26.27 -21.78 -44.89
CA ASN A 456 -26.62 -23.12 -45.38
C ASN A 456 -25.58 -23.77 -46.30
N GLU A 457 -24.49 -23.09 -46.62
CA GLU A 457 -23.41 -23.56 -47.50
C GLU A 457 -22.53 -24.61 -46.77
N PRO A 458 -21.79 -25.45 -47.51
CA PRO A 458 -20.81 -26.37 -46.92
C PRO A 458 -19.80 -25.59 -46.07
N CYS A 459 -19.51 -26.10 -44.87
CA CYS A 459 -18.59 -25.45 -43.95
C CYS A 459 -17.15 -25.45 -44.49
N TRP A 460 -16.42 -24.36 -44.25
CA TRP A 460 -15.04 -24.16 -44.68
C TRP A 460 -14.04 -25.21 -44.16
N CYS A 461 -14.35 -25.87 -43.04
CA CYS A 461 -13.53 -26.92 -42.43
C CYS A 461 -13.46 -28.23 -43.24
N GLY A 462 -14.17 -28.34 -44.37
CA GLY A 462 -14.15 -29.54 -45.21
C GLY A 462 -14.98 -30.72 -44.68
N SER A 463 -15.72 -30.56 -43.58
CA SER A 463 -16.56 -31.64 -43.00
C SER A 463 -17.75 -32.06 -43.86
N GLY A 464 -18.08 -31.30 -44.90
CA GLY A 464 -19.29 -31.48 -45.73
C GLY A 464 -20.61 -31.13 -45.04
N ARG A 465 -20.60 -30.72 -43.75
CA ARG A 465 -21.78 -30.25 -43.03
C ARG A 465 -22.12 -28.81 -43.42
N LYS A 466 -23.39 -28.40 -43.26
CA LYS A 466 -23.79 -26.98 -43.42
C LYS A 466 -23.10 -26.13 -42.36
N TYR A 467 -22.65 -24.92 -42.73
CA TYR A 467 -21.98 -23.99 -41.82
C TYR A 467 -22.72 -23.80 -40.49
N LYS A 468 -24.06 -23.58 -40.53
CA LYS A 468 -24.92 -23.47 -39.33
C LYS A 468 -24.97 -24.68 -38.39
N LYS A 469 -24.56 -25.85 -38.88
CA LYS A 469 -24.55 -27.11 -38.12
C LYS A 469 -23.12 -27.56 -37.79
N CYS A 470 -22.14 -26.74 -38.15
CA CYS A 470 -20.73 -27.07 -38.03
C CYS A 470 -20.03 -26.01 -37.19
N HIS A 471 -19.53 -24.92 -37.80
CA HIS A 471 -18.73 -23.92 -37.11
C HIS A 471 -19.44 -22.60 -36.83
N LEU A 472 -20.63 -22.33 -37.38
CA LEU A 472 -21.31 -21.06 -37.09
C LEU A 472 -21.65 -20.95 -35.60
N GLY A 473 -21.04 -19.98 -34.92
CA GLY A 473 -21.12 -19.79 -33.47
C GLY A 473 -20.24 -20.76 -32.67
N ARG A 474 -19.24 -21.37 -33.32
CA ARG A 474 -18.22 -22.27 -32.75
C ARG A 474 -16.86 -22.05 -33.42
N GLU A 475 -16.67 -20.87 -33.99
CA GLU A 475 -15.37 -20.43 -34.46
C GLU A 475 -14.48 -20.19 -33.23
N GLU A 476 -13.20 -20.52 -33.36
CA GLU A 476 -12.19 -20.25 -32.34
C GLU A 476 -11.04 -19.52 -33.03
N LEU A 477 -10.44 -18.57 -32.32
CA LEU A 477 -9.23 -17.90 -32.79
C LEU A 477 -8.05 -18.90 -32.73
N PRO A 478 -7.15 -18.90 -33.73
CA PRO A 478 -5.91 -19.66 -33.65
C PRO A 478 -5.16 -19.36 -32.34
N LEU A 479 -4.49 -20.37 -31.76
CA LEU A 479 -3.76 -20.21 -30.50
C LEU A 479 -2.77 -19.04 -30.54
N ALA A 480 -2.07 -18.86 -31.66
CA ALA A 480 -1.14 -17.74 -31.88
C ALA A 480 -1.81 -16.36 -31.73
N GLU A 481 -3.09 -16.23 -32.10
CA GLU A 481 -3.85 -14.98 -31.96
C GLU A 481 -4.37 -14.77 -30.54
N ARG A 482 -4.44 -15.83 -29.71
CA ARG A 482 -4.87 -15.77 -28.31
C ARG A 482 -3.75 -15.55 -27.30
N VAL A 483 -2.48 -15.61 -27.72
CA VAL A 483 -1.30 -15.43 -26.85
C VAL A 483 -1.37 -14.14 -26.04
N ALA A 484 -1.66 -13.01 -26.68
CA ALA A 484 -1.77 -11.74 -25.98
C ALA A 484 -2.97 -11.73 -25.00
N TRP A 485 -4.07 -12.42 -25.33
CA TRP A 485 -5.19 -12.58 -24.40
C TRP A 485 -4.79 -13.41 -23.18
N LEU A 486 -4.10 -14.54 -23.38
CA LEU A 486 -3.61 -15.39 -22.28
C LEU A 486 -2.69 -14.61 -21.33
N TYR A 487 -1.77 -13.81 -21.87
CA TYR A 487 -0.92 -12.92 -21.07
C TYR A 487 -1.76 -11.90 -20.29
N THR A 488 -2.75 -11.26 -20.93
CA THR A 488 -3.63 -10.30 -20.24
C THR A 488 -4.51 -10.96 -19.16
N LYS A 489 -4.91 -12.23 -19.30
CA LYS A 489 -5.63 -12.96 -18.24
C LYS A 489 -4.79 -13.05 -16.96
N ALA A 490 -3.52 -13.43 -17.09
CA ALA A 490 -2.60 -13.49 -15.96
C ALA A 490 -2.35 -12.10 -15.35
N GLY A 491 -2.17 -11.07 -16.18
CA GLY A 491 -2.02 -9.69 -15.70
C GLY A 491 -3.27 -9.18 -14.95
N HIS A 492 -4.48 -9.50 -15.42
CA HIS A 492 -5.71 -9.17 -14.71
C HIS A 492 -5.86 -9.92 -13.38
N TYR A 493 -5.45 -11.20 -13.32
CA TYR A 493 -5.42 -11.95 -12.06
C TYR A 493 -4.51 -11.27 -11.04
N MET A 494 -3.27 -10.95 -11.45
CA MET A 494 -2.27 -10.27 -10.63
C MET A 494 -2.76 -8.91 -10.10
N LEU A 495 -3.49 -8.12 -10.91
CA LEU A 495 -3.99 -6.80 -10.50
C LEU A 495 -5.16 -6.85 -9.51
N LEU A 496 -5.87 -7.97 -9.43
CA LEU A 496 -7.04 -8.14 -8.56
C LEU A 496 -6.71 -8.76 -7.21
N ASP A 497 -5.52 -9.34 -7.08
CA ASP A 497 -5.03 -9.90 -5.83
C ASP A 497 -4.17 -8.83 -5.11
N ALA A 498 -4.55 -8.45 -3.90
CA ALA A 498 -3.86 -7.39 -3.16
C ALA A 498 -2.37 -7.69 -2.93
N GLY A 499 -2.00 -8.95 -2.66
CA GLY A 499 -0.61 -9.33 -2.42
C GLY A 499 0.26 -9.13 -3.66
N TRP A 500 -0.27 -9.48 -4.83
CA TRP A 500 0.42 -9.24 -6.09
C TRP A 500 0.41 -7.77 -6.52
N ASN A 501 -0.65 -7.02 -6.21
CA ASN A 501 -0.71 -5.58 -6.48
C ASN A 501 0.28 -4.78 -5.61
N GLU A 502 0.49 -5.17 -4.35
CA GLU A 502 1.54 -4.61 -3.49
C GLU A 502 2.93 -4.93 -4.05
N SER A 503 3.16 -6.18 -4.48
CA SER A 503 4.40 -6.57 -5.15
C SER A 503 4.63 -5.76 -6.43
N LEU A 504 3.58 -5.52 -7.22
CA LEU A 504 3.65 -4.67 -8.42
C LEU A 504 4.03 -3.23 -8.06
N MET A 505 3.46 -2.67 -7.01
CA MET A 505 3.80 -1.34 -6.52
C MET A 505 5.28 -1.25 -6.12
N ALA A 506 5.77 -2.22 -5.34
CA ALA A 506 7.17 -2.26 -4.92
C ALA A 506 8.14 -2.31 -6.10
N VAL A 507 7.85 -3.14 -7.10
CA VAL A 507 8.68 -3.25 -8.32
C VAL A 507 8.55 -1.99 -9.19
N ALA A 508 7.37 -1.38 -9.26
CA ALA A 508 7.15 -0.12 -9.99
C ALA A 508 7.92 1.04 -9.37
N LEU A 509 8.06 1.08 -8.03
CA LEU A 509 8.89 2.08 -7.35
C LEU A 509 10.35 1.99 -7.79
N GLU A 510 10.91 0.79 -7.91
CA GLU A 510 12.28 0.61 -8.41
C GLU A 510 12.46 1.17 -9.82
N ARG A 511 11.45 1.01 -10.70
CA ARG A 511 11.45 1.63 -12.03
C ARG A 511 11.36 3.15 -11.95
N ALA A 512 10.46 3.67 -11.11
CA ALA A 512 10.17 5.10 -10.99
C ALA A 512 11.37 5.91 -10.45
N ARG A 513 12.29 5.29 -9.70
CA ARG A 513 13.56 5.92 -9.26
C ARG A 513 14.41 6.50 -10.40
N TYR A 514 14.22 5.99 -11.62
CA TYR A 514 14.97 6.36 -12.81
C TYR A 514 14.15 7.20 -13.81
N ALA A 515 12.97 7.66 -13.42
CA ALA A 515 12.15 8.56 -14.22
C ALA A 515 12.83 9.92 -14.44
N ASP A 516 12.28 10.72 -15.37
CA ASP A 516 12.80 12.07 -15.63
C ASP A 516 12.71 12.89 -14.33
N PRO A 517 13.81 13.54 -13.87
CA PRO A 517 13.76 14.39 -12.67
C PRO A 517 12.76 15.54 -12.72
N ASP A 518 12.22 15.87 -13.90
CA ASP A 518 11.18 16.89 -14.08
C ASP A 518 9.74 16.31 -14.02
N GLU A 519 9.58 15.00 -13.88
CA GLU A 519 8.29 14.30 -13.72
C GLU A 519 7.92 14.16 -12.23
N SER A 520 6.62 14.27 -11.92
CA SER A 520 6.16 14.09 -10.53
C SER A 520 6.27 12.62 -10.11
N THR A 521 6.59 12.36 -8.83
CA THR A 521 6.70 10.99 -8.31
C THR A 521 5.43 10.16 -8.55
N ALA A 522 4.25 10.79 -8.46
CA ALA A 522 2.97 10.11 -8.69
C ALA A 522 2.80 9.71 -10.16
N ASP A 523 3.16 10.59 -11.10
CA ASP A 523 3.06 10.29 -12.55
C ASP A 523 4.08 9.22 -12.96
N ALA A 524 5.32 9.33 -12.50
CA ALA A 524 6.38 8.35 -12.74
C ALA A 524 5.99 6.95 -12.24
N LEU A 525 5.37 6.88 -11.05
CA LEU A 525 4.87 5.63 -10.49
C LEU A 525 3.69 5.07 -11.29
N ALA A 526 2.73 5.91 -11.68
CA ALA A 526 1.60 5.48 -12.49
C ALA A 526 2.05 4.95 -13.87
N GLU A 527 3.04 5.58 -14.51
CA GLU A 527 3.65 5.05 -15.73
C GLU A 527 4.34 3.70 -15.46
N ALA A 528 5.15 3.62 -14.41
CA ALA A 528 5.87 2.40 -14.02
C ALA A 528 4.95 1.21 -13.76
N MET A 529 3.80 1.41 -13.10
CA MET A 529 2.82 0.35 -12.82
C MET A 529 2.25 -0.31 -14.09
N THR A 530 2.23 0.42 -15.20
CA THR A 530 1.76 -0.10 -16.51
C THR A 530 2.92 -0.51 -17.42
N TYR A 531 4.16 -0.39 -16.95
CA TYR A 531 5.34 -0.63 -17.74
C TYR A 531 5.51 -2.13 -18.04
N PRO A 532 5.71 -2.54 -19.31
CA PRO A 532 5.72 -3.96 -19.68
C PRO A 532 6.78 -4.81 -18.95
N LEU A 533 7.96 -4.26 -18.66
CA LEU A 533 8.98 -4.97 -17.88
C LEU A 533 8.52 -5.23 -16.45
N VAL A 534 7.89 -4.24 -15.81
CA VAL A 534 7.43 -4.32 -14.41
C VAL A 534 6.36 -5.40 -14.27
N ILE A 535 5.35 -5.38 -15.13
CA ILE A 535 4.29 -6.41 -15.14
C ILE A 535 4.88 -7.80 -15.41
N ASP A 536 5.76 -7.94 -16.40
CA ASP A 536 6.34 -9.23 -16.75
C ASP A 536 7.26 -9.78 -15.64
N ALA A 537 8.00 -8.89 -14.96
CA ALA A 537 8.84 -9.27 -13.82
C ALA A 537 8.02 -9.83 -12.67
N VAL A 538 6.91 -9.18 -12.30
CA VAL A 538 6.02 -9.69 -11.24
C VAL A 538 5.35 -11.00 -11.65
N LEU A 539 4.93 -11.11 -12.90
CA LEU A 539 4.32 -12.35 -13.42
C LEU A 539 5.27 -13.54 -13.35
N PHE A 540 6.52 -13.40 -13.79
CA PHE A 540 7.41 -14.54 -13.95
C PHE A 540 8.47 -14.66 -12.87
N GLU A 541 9.24 -13.60 -12.62
CA GLU A 541 10.26 -13.58 -11.57
C GLU A 541 9.63 -13.48 -10.17
N GLY A 542 8.50 -12.77 -10.04
CA GLY A 542 7.71 -12.70 -8.79
C GLY A 542 6.87 -13.94 -8.52
N GLY A 543 6.46 -14.68 -9.56
CA GLY A 543 5.73 -15.94 -9.44
C GLY A 543 4.21 -15.85 -9.64
N ALA A 544 3.64 -14.66 -9.89
CA ALA A 544 2.19 -14.47 -10.03
C ALA A 544 1.58 -15.30 -11.18
N PHE A 545 2.33 -15.53 -12.27
CA PHE A 545 1.89 -16.36 -13.40
C PHE A 545 1.76 -17.84 -13.01
N ALA A 546 2.66 -18.34 -12.14
CA ALA A 546 2.59 -19.72 -11.65
C ALA A 546 1.36 -19.92 -10.76
N GLU A 547 1.08 -18.94 -9.90
CA GLU A 547 -0.12 -18.95 -9.05
C GLU A 547 -1.40 -18.83 -9.87
N PHE A 548 -1.45 -17.90 -10.83
CA PHE A 548 -2.55 -17.81 -11.79
C PHE A 548 -2.86 -19.16 -12.44
N LEU A 549 -1.83 -19.88 -12.90
CA LEU A 549 -2.03 -21.19 -13.53
C LEU A 549 -2.48 -22.25 -12.52
N ALA A 550 -2.01 -22.21 -11.28
CA ALA A 550 -2.42 -23.13 -10.23
C ALA A 550 -3.91 -22.93 -9.85
N THR A 551 -4.33 -21.68 -9.70
CA THR A 551 -5.68 -21.29 -9.27
C THR A 551 -6.69 -21.33 -10.43
N ARG A 552 -6.36 -20.67 -11.55
CA ARG A 552 -7.29 -20.44 -12.69
C ARG A 552 -7.08 -21.42 -13.83
N GLY A 553 -6.00 -22.20 -13.84
CA GLY A 553 -5.63 -23.04 -14.98
C GLY A 553 -6.68 -24.07 -15.38
N SER A 554 -7.54 -24.53 -14.46
CA SER A 554 -8.64 -25.45 -14.79
C SER A 554 -9.78 -24.80 -15.61
N LEU A 555 -9.83 -23.47 -15.69
CA LEU A 555 -10.79 -22.74 -16.51
C LEU A 555 -10.29 -22.53 -17.94
N LEU A 556 -8.97 -22.51 -18.14
CA LEU A 556 -8.38 -22.23 -19.45
C LEU A 556 -8.73 -23.32 -20.49
N PRO A 557 -8.85 -22.97 -21.78
CA PRO A 557 -8.81 -23.95 -22.86
C PRO A 557 -7.58 -24.86 -22.73
N ASP A 558 -7.73 -26.16 -23.03
CA ASP A 558 -6.66 -27.15 -22.88
C ASP A 558 -5.35 -26.74 -23.59
N ASP A 559 -5.46 -26.08 -24.75
CA ASP A 559 -4.31 -25.64 -25.53
C ASP A 559 -3.63 -24.38 -24.96
N GLU A 560 -4.38 -23.45 -24.39
CA GLU A 560 -3.87 -22.31 -23.63
C GLU A 560 -3.21 -22.75 -22.33
N ARG A 561 -3.82 -23.69 -21.60
CA ARG A 561 -3.25 -24.26 -20.38
C ARG A 561 -1.89 -24.91 -20.67
N ALA A 562 -1.83 -25.75 -21.71
CA ALA A 562 -0.58 -26.39 -22.13
C ALA A 562 0.47 -25.38 -22.63
N LEU A 563 0.04 -24.25 -23.19
CA LEU A 563 0.94 -23.17 -23.60
C LEU A 563 1.49 -22.41 -22.38
N ALA A 564 0.64 -22.07 -21.41
CA ALA A 564 1.04 -21.44 -20.14
C ALA A 564 2.03 -22.32 -19.36
N GLU A 565 1.81 -23.64 -19.31
CA GLU A 565 2.75 -24.60 -18.72
C GLU A 565 4.13 -24.55 -19.41
N GLN A 566 4.19 -24.30 -20.72
CA GLN A 566 5.47 -24.12 -21.45
C GLN A 566 6.12 -22.78 -21.13
N TRP A 567 5.34 -21.71 -20.97
CA TRP A 567 5.86 -20.39 -20.61
C TRP A 567 6.56 -20.40 -19.26
N LEU A 568 6.03 -21.14 -18.29
CA LEU A 568 6.67 -21.36 -16.97
C LEU A 568 8.02 -22.08 -17.04
N GLN A 569 8.38 -22.68 -18.18
CA GLN A 569 9.67 -23.33 -18.39
C GLN A 569 10.61 -22.48 -19.26
N THR A 570 10.20 -21.26 -19.59
CA THR A 570 10.96 -20.35 -20.45
C THR A 570 11.49 -19.20 -19.63
N ASP A 571 12.80 -19.15 -19.44
CA ASP A 571 13.46 -18.07 -18.69
C ASP A 571 13.63 -16.82 -19.55
N ARG A 572 13.76 -15.67 -18.87
CA ARG A 572 14.19 -14.42 -19.50
C ARG A 572 15.64 -14.59 -19.96
N SER A 573 15.98 -14.02 -21.10
CA SER A 573 17.35 -14.10 -21.62
C SER A 573 17.78 -12.83 -22.36
N VAL A 574 19.08 -12.77 -22.66
CA VAL A 574 19.68 -11.74 -23.47
C VAL A 574 19.84 -12.27 -24.89
N PHE A 575 19.22 -11.59 -25.85
CA PHE A 575 19.19 -11.97 -27.24
C PHE A 575 20.00 -10.99 -28.11
N GLU A 576 20.84 -11.52 -29.00
CA GLU A 576 21.43 -10.76 -30.09
C GLU A 576 20.49 -10.77 -31.30
N ILE A 577 20.19 -9.59 -31.83
CA ILE A 577 19.46 -9.45 -33.09
C ILE A 577 20.40 -9.79 -34.25
N GLU A 578 20.27 -10.96 -34.86
CA GLU A 578 21.14 -11.34 -35.99
C GLU A 578 20.65 -10.72 -37.31
N GLN A 579 19.34 -10.81 -37.58
CA GLN A 579 18.75 -10.38 -38.85
C GLN A 579 17.35 -9.80 -38.65
N VAL A 580 17.02 -8.77 -39.43
CA VAL A 580 15.69 -8.17 -39.47
C VAL A 580 15.10 -8.37 -40.85
N ASN A 581 14.06 -9.20 -40.92
CA ASN A 581 13.44 -9.69 -42.15
C ASN A 581 12.02 -9.13 -42.32
N GLY A 582 11.88 -7.81 -42.35
CA GLY A 582 10.62 -7.11 -42.68
C GLY A 582 9.48 -7.27 -41.68
N ALA A 583 8.96 -8.49 -41.49
CA ALA A 583 7.91 -8.83 -40.54
C ALA A 583 8.38 -9.80 -39.43
N SER A 584 9.59 -10.34 -39.54
CA SER A 584 10.20 -11.18 -38.50
C SER A 584 11.63 -10.75 -38.20
N VAL A 585 12.11 -11.16 -37.04
CA VAL A 585 13.46 -10.91 -36.54
C VAL A 585 14.05 -12.25 -36.13
N ARG A 586 15.25 -12.52 -36.62
CA ARG A 586 16.05 -13.67 -36.18
C ARG A 586 16.89 -13.23 -35.00
N VAL A 587 16.74 -13.94 -33.89
CA VAL A 587 17.44 -13.64 -32.64
C VAL A 587 18.18 -14.87 -32.15
N ARG A 588 19.37 -14.66 -31.60
CA ARG A 588 20.17 -15.71 -30.96
C ARG A 588 20.22 -15.42 -29.47
N ASP A 589 19.81 -16.40 -28.67
CA ASP A 589 19.98 -16.37 -27.23
C ASP A 589 21.48 -16.46 -26.91
N VAL A 590 22.01 -15.47 -26.19
CA VAL A 590 23.45 -15.40 -25.88
C VAL A 590 23.83 -16.37 -24.75
N ARG A 591 22.89 -16.78 -23.91
CA ARG A 591 23.10 -17.74 -22.81
C ARG A 591 23.11 -19.18 -23.34
N THR A 592 22.20 -19.51 -24.26
CA THR A 592 21.99 -20.89 -24.73
C THR A 592 22.50 -21.18 -26.14
N ASP A 593 22.80 -20.15 -26.94
CA ASP A 593 23.09 -20.22 -28.38
C ASP A 593 21.92 -20.69 -29.26
N ASP A 594 20.71 -20.81 -28.70
CA ASP A 594 19.50 -21.14 -29.45
C ASP A 594 19.07 -19.97 -30.36
N VAL A 595 18.52 -20.30 -31.53
CA VAL A 595 18.12 -19.32 -32.55
C VAL A 595 16.62 -19.41 -32.79
N HIS A 596 15.96 -18.26 -32.68
CA HIS A 596 14.52 -18.12 -32.85
C HIS A 596 14.20 -17.14 -33.98
N ASP A 597 13.16 -17.45 -34.76
CA ASP A 597 12.54 -16.50 -35.69
C ASP A 597 11.24 -16.00 -35.04
N VAL A 598 11.20 -14.73 -34.65
CA VAL A 598 10.11 -14.11 -33.88
C VAL A 598 9.47 -12.98 -34.70
N PRO A 599 8.15 -12.73 -34.63
CA PRO A 599 7.54 -11.56 -35.26
C PRO A 599 8.20 -10.26 -34.80
N GLN A 600 8.25 -9.27 -35.70
CA GLN A 600 8.75 -7.95 -35.32
C GLN A 600 7.80 -7.30 -34.30
N PRO A 601 8.31 -6.80 -33.15
CA PRO A 601 7.46 -6.21 -32.12
C PRO A 601 6.82 -4.91 -32.62
N ASP A 602 5.57 -4.67 -32.25
CA ASP A 602 4.83 -3.45 -32.56
C ASP A 602 5.06 -2.35 -31.51
N LEU A 603 6.34 -2.10 -31.18
CA LEU A 603 6.75 -1.19 -30.10
C LEU A 603 7.24 0.18 -30.62
N GLY A 604 6.91 0.53 -31.88
CA GLY A 604 7.36 1.78 -32.52
C GLY A 604 8.87 1.90 -32.78
N ARG A 605 9.71 1.07 -32.13
CA ARG A 605 11.17 1.04 -32.23
C ARG A 605 11.65 -0.06 -33.17
N ARG A 606 12.43 0.31 -34.19
CA ARG A 606 13.02 -0.68 -35.12
C ARG A 606 14.28 -1.29 -34.53
N LEU A 607 14.23 -2.59 -34.25
CA LEU A 607 15.39 -3.42 -33.93
C LEU A 607 16.42 -3.39 -35.06
N LYS A 608 17.70 -3.48 -34.71
CA LYS A 608 18.82 -3.46 -35.66
C LYS A 608 19.71 -4.69 -35.47
N PRO A 609 20.28 -5.26 -36.55
CA PRO A 609 21.29 -6.30 -36.42
C PRO A 609 22.45 -5.87 -35.51
N GLY A 610 22.91 -6.77 -34.64
CA GLY A 610 23.96 -6.58 -33.64
C GLY A 610 23.51 -5.90 -32.34
N GLN A 611 22.22 -5.53 -32.22
CA GLN A 611 21.67 -5.03 -30.97
C GLN A 611 21.47 -6.18 -29.97
N LEU A 612 21.72 -5.92 -28.69
CA LEU A 612 21.35 -6.82 -27.60
C LEU A 612 20.05 -6.35 -26.96
N VAL A 613 19.18 -7.30 -26.64
CA VAL A 613 17.92 -7.05 -25.94
C VAL A 613 17.69 -8.08 -24.84
N CYS A 614 17.16 -7.66 -23.71
CA CYS A 614 16.69 -8.54 -22.64
C CYS A 614 15.18 -8.70 -22.77
N ALA A 615 14.69 -9.93 -22.88
CA ALA A 615 13.28 -10.22 -23.10
C ALA A 615 12.95 -11.68 -22.75
N ARG A 616 11.66 -12.03 -22.85
CA ARG A 616 11.18 -13.42 -22.84
C ARG A 616 10.65 -13.80 -24.21
N VAL A 617 11.28 -14.79 -24.85
CA VAL A 617 10.86 -15.33 -26.16
C VAL A 617 10.20 -16.67 -25.95
N VAL A 618 8.88 -16.73 -26.09
CA VAL A 618 8.07 -17.91 -25.76
C VAL A 618 7.42 -18.56 -26.98
N PRO A 619 7.02 -19.84 -26.90
CA PRO A 619 6.15 -20.44 -27.91
C PRO A 619 4.78 -19.75 -27.98
N ALA A 620 4.21 -19.70 -29.18
CA ALA A 620 2.93 -19.08 -29.53
C ALA A 620 2.18 -19.95 -30.57
N GLY A 621 1.97 -21.23 -30.25
CA GLY A 621 1.51 -22.24 -31.21
C GLY A 621 2.65 -22.68 -32.14
N ASP A 622 2.48 -22.49 -33.45
CA ASP A 622 3.50 -22.86 -34.46
C ASP A 622 4.59 -21.78 -34.66
N ALA A 623 4.57 -20.70 -33.87
CA ALA A 623 5.49 -19.57 -33.94
C ALA A 623 6.07 -19.24 -32.55
N MET A 624 7.03 -18.30 -32.51
CA MET A 624 7.52 -17.68 -31.27
C MET A 624 6.87 -16.31 -31.08
N ALA A 625 6.83 -15.81 -29.85
CA ALA A 625 6.36 -14.47 -29.53
C ALA A 625 7.25 -13.81 -28.47
N TRP A 626 7.24 -12.48 -28.46
CA TRP A 626 7.73 -11.68 -27.34
C TRP A 626 6.62 -11.58 -26.30
N LEU A 627 6.94 -11.81 -25.03
CA LEU A 627 6.07 -11.45 -23.91
C LEU A 627 6.66 -10.30 -23.12
N GLY A 628 5.77 -9.48 -22.56
CA GLY A 628 6.14 -8.42 -21.63
C GLY A 628 7.04 -7.34 -22.22
N GLY A 629 8.09 -7.00 -21.46
CA GLY A 629 9.09 -5.98 -21.81
C GLY A 629 10.16 -6.47 -22.78
N LEU A 630 10.62 -5.54 -23.63
CA LEU A 630 11.75 -5.74 -24.53
C LEU A 630 12.74 -4.59 -24.32
N GLU A 631 13.76 -4.87 -23.51
CA GLU A 631 14.70 -3.85 -23.05
C GLU A 631 15.99 -3.90 -23.85
N ALA A 632 16.52 -2.74 -24.21
CA ALA A 632 17.82 -2.68 -24.88
C ALA A 632 18.95 -2.86 -23.86
N VAL A 633 19.96 -3.66 -24.20
CA VAL A 633 21.10 -3.93 -23.34
C VAL A 633 22.35 -3.31 -23.94
N ASP A 634 23.11 -2.54 -23.17
CA ASP A 634 24.43 -2.08 -23.60
C ASP A 634 25.39 -3.28 -23.67
N PRO A 635 26.19 -3.43 -24.73
CA PRO A 635 27.20 -4.48 -24.81
C PRO A 635 28.15 -4.57 -23.61
N ASP A 636 28.44 -3.46 -22.93
CA ASP A 636 29.31 -3.43 -21.76
C ASP A 636 28.63 -4.05 -20.51
N ASP A 637 27.31 -4.01 -20.42
CA ASP A 637 26.51 -4.55 -19.29
C ASP A 637 26.09 -6.01 -19.49
N ARG A 638 26.30 -6.56 -20.70
CA ARG A 638 25.84 -7.91 -21.08
C ARG A 638 26.26 -9.01 -20.10
N ASP A 639 27.54 -9.06 -19.74
CA ASP A 639 28.07 -10.15 -18.92
C ASP A 639 27.60 -10.04 -17.46
N ALA A 640 27.37 -8.81 -16.98
CA ALA A 640 26.79 -8.55 -15.66
C ALA A 640 25.31 -8.97 -15.61
N LEU A 641 24.52 -8.59 -16.62
CA LEU A 641 23.12 -8.97 -16.72
C LEU A 641 22.95 -10.50 -16.85
N ILE A 642 23.81 -11.19 -17.61
CA ILE A 642 23.78 -12.65 -17.68
C ILE A 642 24.06 -13.27 -16.31
N ALA A 643 25.07 -12.77 -15.59
CA ALA A 643 25.38 -13.26 -14.24
C ALA A 643 24.23 -13.03 -13.26
N LEU A 644 23.53 -11.90 -13.37
CA LEU A 644 22.31 -11.62 -12.61
C LEU A 644 21.22 -12.63 -12.95
N LEU A 645 20.90 -12.84 -14.22
CA LEU A 645 19.87 -13.79 -14.65
C LEU A 645 20.21 -15.26 -14.30
N ASP A 646 21.49 -15.62 -14.19
CA ASP A 646 21.93 -16.96 -13.74
C ASP A 646 21.79 -17.14 -12.22
N SER A 647 21.53 -16.06 -11.47
CA SER A 647 21.33 -16.09 -10.02
C SER A 647 19.84 -16.19 -9.60
N ASP A 648 18.93 -16.26 -10.57
CA ASP A 648 17.47 -16.26 -10.38
C ASP A 648 17.00 -15.07 -9.52
N PRO A 649 17.15 -13.82 -10.02
CA PRO A 649 16.87 -12.63 -9.24
C PRO A 649 15.36 -12.48 -8.98
N ASP A 650 15.00 -11.87 -7.85
CA ASP A 650 13.63 -11.42 -7.65
C ASP A 650 13.25 -10.28 -8.60
N ALA A 651 11.94 -10.00 -8.70
CA ALA A 651 11.41 -9.01 -9.62
C ALA A 651 11.94 -7.59 -9.37
N ALA A 652 12.12 -7.19 -8.11
CA ALA A 652 12.56 -5.84 -7.75
C ALA A 652 14.03 -5.63 -8.13
N THR A 653 14.89 -6.59 -7.77
CA THR A 653 16.32 -6.59 -8.12
C THR A 653 16.51 -6.54 -9.63
N LEU A 654 15.75 -7.36 -10.37
CA LEU A 654 15.82 -7.37 -11.84
C LEU A 654 15.45 -6.00 -12.43
N VAL A 655 14.33 -5.41 -11.98
CA VAL A 655 13.85 -4.14 -12.52
C VAL A 655 14.78 -2.98 -12.16
N ALA A 656 15.34 -2.95 -10.95
CA ALA A 656 16.31 -1.93 -10.54
C ALA A 656 17.55 -1.94 -11.45
N GLU A 657 18.16 -3.12 -11.65
CA GLU A 657 19.34 -3.28 -12.51
C GLU A 657 19.07 -2.98 -13.98
N MET A 658 17.86 -3.24 -14.47
CA MET A 658 17.47 -2.95 -15.86
C MET A 658 17.02 -1.50 -16.08
N SER A 659 16.79 -0.74 -15.01
CA SER A 659 16.30 0.63 -15.07
C SER A 659 17.40 1.68 -14.96
N GLY A 660 18.51 1.34 -14.27
CA GLY A 660 19.73 2.15 -14.17
C GLY A 660 20.60 2.09 -15.41
#